data_AF-A0A1B8EID3-F1
#
_entry.id   AF-A0A1B8EID3-F1
#
_cell.length_a   1.000
_cell.length_b   1.000
_cell.length_c   1.000
_cell.angle_alpha   90.00
_cell.angle_beta   90.00
_cell.angle_gamma   90.00
#
_symmetry.space_group_name_H-M   'P 1'
#
loop_
_entity.id
_entity.type
_entity.pdbx_description
1 polymer ?
#
loop_
_entity_poly.entity_id
_entity_poly.type
_entity_poly.pdbx_seq_one_letter_code
_entity_poly.pdbx_strand_id
1 'polypeptide(L)'
;MASVQVVQDSRPPADAYQDMITTLLPLDPDLEIEEQTNQTWHIKDWKKLEKRVYWPTFECGGLTWRVLIYPSGNNVDFVSLYLEASPKVGKDKTIVAKHRFHAAENDWGFTKFSQLKNLLGAPGVDADSLLLENGEANITAYVRVYKDPTGVLWENFWNYDLKKATGMVGLRNQGSTGYLNVVLQALYFITAIRKLVYKIPTREGATTDVAWALQRLFYSLQTSDTFVTTQELTKSFGWSPIQAFQQQDVVEMLQILISQLMTRAQWNRVEELLPDLFIGSQRFFTSNVNSDRVSSRSEDLYILSLNIYGLRTLQESLADYVKVDTFNTGAQHEPQEMKRGMIIDAFPPVLHLQLKRFQYDISEDAMVKLDDFFEFPEEIDLSPYLADNADRSEPWTYVIYGVVAHSGGIAGGQYNAFLRPANDGQFYKFDDERVTKATLKEAIHNNFGAEDGKPTKKPTAYLLIYTRKSRLGDLLGNFTKNDVPQRIVQELARETAEKARKAAEEEKRRLNVEISLISDETFQNHHGLDLSTAISSPTDLASPRVYNILGAATLAEFTLKIAAEKGLKSKRTRFWFMANRQNKTIRPESPLEDHTETFDQIIRRQRINDRKIRLYVEEMEPEKSIWPLRVGSHSEILLFLKHYNPLQEQVLEEPMRGVCHVYVRKSGEASELSTRINKIMNWPSAVQMILFEEIKPALTTMMDPSETFKGLELQDGDIIRFQRTTESLILPSSLADNVAEIRI
;
A
#
# COMPACT_ATOMS: atom_id res chain seq x y z
N MET A 1 -10.35 -59.59 7.05
CA MET A 1 -10.63 -59.07 5.70
C MET A 1 -11.73 -58.03 5.84
N ALA A 2 -11.53 -56.83 5.31
CA ALA A 2 -12.57 -55.83 5.13
C ALA A 2 -12.33 -55.22 3.74
N SER A 3 -13.33 -55.28 2.88
CA SER A 3 -13.22 -54.83 1.49
C SER A 3 -13.22 -53.31 1.42
N VAL A 4 -12.14 -52.71 0.91
CA VAL A 4 -12.16 -51.31 0.49
C VAL A 4 -13.13 -51.20 -0.68
N GLN A 5 -14.28 -50.56 -0.47
CA GLN A 5 -15.16 -50.20 -1.57
C GLN A 5 -14.45 -49.11 -2.39
N VAL A 6 -14.11 -49.43 -3.63
CA VAL A 6 -13.71 -48.42 -4.63
C VAL A 6 -14.93 -47.55 -4.87
N VAL A 7 -14.82 -46.25 -4.55
CA VAL A 7 -15.83 -45.27 -4.94
C VAL A 7 -15.78 -45.17 -6.46
N GLN A 8 -16.79 -45.71 -7.15
CA GLN A 8 -16.97 -45.46 -8.57
C GLN A 8 -17.19 -43.96 -8.76
N ASP A 9 -16.39 -43.33 -9.63
CA ASP A 9 -16.50 -41.90 -9.89
C ASP A 9 -17.84 -41.63 -10.58
N SER A 10 -18.80 -41.06 -9.84
CA SER A 10 -20.23 -41.06 -10.18
C SER A 10 -20.60 -39.99 -11.22
N ARG A 11 -19.73 -39.78 -12.21
CA ARG A 11 -19.88 -38.79 -13.26
C ARG A 11 -20.65 -39.40 -14.43
N PRO A 12 -21.51 -38.62 -15.10
CA PRO A 12 -22.13 -39.07 -16.34
C PRO A 12 -21.07 -39.31 -17.44
N PRO A 13 -21.37 -40.15 -18.43
CA PRO A 13 -20.50 -40.35 -19.60
C PRO A 13 -20.13 -39.03 -20.30
N ALA A 14 -18.94 -38.96 -20.90
CA ALA A 14 -18.41 -37.70 -21.47
C ALA A 14 -19.21 -37.18 -22.69
N ASP A 15 -20.01 -38.05 -23.31
CA ASP A 15 -20.97 -37.81 -24.39
C ASP A 15 -22.40 -37.51 -23.88
N ALA A 16 -22.69 -37.70 -22.59
CA ALA A 16 -23.95 -37.32 -21.97
C ALA A 16 -23.98 -35.80 -21.66
N TYR A 17 -23.95 -34.98 -22.72
CA TYR A 17 -23.68 -33.54 -22.65
C TYR A 17 -24.59 -32.72 -21.72
N GLN A 18 -25.84 -33.15 -21.48
CA GLN A 18 -26.80 -32.45 -20.60
C GLN A 18 -26.55 -32.74 -19.10
N ASP A 19 -26.16 -33.97 -18.78
CA ASP A 19 -25.78 -34.33 -17.41
C ASP A 19 -24.38 -33.79 -17.10
N MET A 20 -23.47 -33.83 -18.09
CA MET A 20 -22.13 -33.24 -18.01
C MET A 20 -22.17 -31.72 -17.83
N ILE A 21 -22.99 -30.96 -18.56
CA ILE A 21 -23.06 -29.50 -18.36
C ILE A 21 -23.63 -29.15 -16.98
N THR A 22 -24.57 -29.93 -16.45
CA THR A 22 -25.12 -29.74 -15.09
C THR A 22 -24.08 -30.07 -14.01
N THR A 23 -23.22 -31.05 -14.25
CA THR A 23 -22.14 -31.47 -13.33
C THR A 23 -20.93 -30.54 -13.37
N LEU A 24 -20.51 -30.09 -14.56
CA LEU A 24 -19.35 -29.22 -14.77
C LEU A 24 -19.65 -27.75 -14.53
N LEU A 25 -20.86 -27.30 -14.87
CA LEU A 25 -21.37 -25.96 -14.61
C LEU A 25 -22.63 -26.09 -13.75
N PRO A 26 -22.52 -26.32 -12.43
CA PRO A 26 -23.69 -26.33 -11.54
C PRO A 26 -24.51 -25.05 -11.73
N LEU A 27 -25.83 -25.18 -11.70
CA LEU A 27 -26.73 -24.04 -11.82
C LEU A 27 -26.57 -23.15 -10.59
N ASP A 28 -26.36 -21.86 -10.83
CA ASP A 28 -26.34 -20.83 -9.82
C ASP A 28 -27.73 -20.17 -9.81
N PRO A 29 -28.64 -20.49 -8.87
CA PRO A 29 -30.04 -20.05 -8.91
C PRO A 29 -30.19 -18.54 -8.63
N ASP A 30 -29.07 -17.85 -8.41
CA ASP A 30 -28.95 -16.42 -8.12
C ASP A 30 -28.65 -15.60 -9.39
N LEU A 31 -28.30 -16.25 -10.50
CA LEU A 31 -27.80 -15.61 -11.73
C LEU A 31 -28.66 -15.96 -12.94
N GLU A 32 -29.20 -14.94 -13.61
CA GLU A 32 -29.97 -15.10 -14.85
C GLU A 32 -29.04 -15.56 -15.99
N ILE A 33 -29.34 -16.71 -16.58
CA ILE A 33 -28.60 -17.25 -17.73
C ILE A 33 -29.08 -16.53 -18.99
N GLU A 34 -28.16 -15.86 -19.67
CA GLU A 34 -28.42 -15.16 -20.94
C GLU A 34 -28.39 -16.14 -22.11
N GLU A 35 -27.35 -16.99 -22.17
CA GLU A 35 -27.26 -18.08 -23.15
C GLU A 35 -26.40 -19.23 -22.61
N GLN A 36 -26.62 -20.44 -23.12
CA GLN A 36 -25.83 -21.62 -22.79
C GLN A 36 -25.67 -22.51 -24.02
N THR A 37 -24.44 -22.94 -24.31
CA THR A 37 -24.12 -23.85 -25.41
C THR A 37 -23.08 -24.89 -25.01
N ASN A 38 -23.07 -26.00 -25.73
CA ASN A 38 -21.97 -26.96 -25.74
C ASN A 38 -21.54 -27.22 -27.19
N GLN A 39 -20.25 -27.43 -27.41
CA GLN A 39 -19.67 -27.67 -28.73
C GLN A 39 -18.57 -28.73 -28.60
N THR A 40 -18.71 -29.82 -29.37
CA THR A 40 -17.76 -30.93 -29.40
C THR A 40 -17.01 -30.94 -30.72
N TRP A 41 -15.67 -30.96 -30.65
CA TRP A 41 -14.80 -31.13 -31.81
C TRP A 41 -14.14 -32.51 -31.77
N HIS A 42 -14.27 -33.23 -32.89
CA HIS A 42 -13.67 -34.55 -33.11
C HIS A 42 -12.33 -34.38 -33.84
N ILE A 43 -11.24 -34.59 -33.13
CA ILE A 43 -9.87 -34.56 -33.68
C ILE A 43 -9.55 -35.94 -34.24
N LYS A 44 -9.03 -35.97 -35.46
CA LYS A 44 -8.46 -37.16 -36.11
C LYS A 44 -6.96 -36.95 -36.31
N ASP A 45 -6.16 -38.01 -36.17
CA ASP A 45 -4.69 -37.96 -36.30
C ASP A 45 -3.99 -36.89 -35.43
N TRP A 46 -4.12 -36.94 -34.09
CA TRP A 46 -3.49 -35.98 -33.16
C TRP A 46 -1.98 -35.73 -33.44
N LYS A 47 -1.26 -36.77 -33.90
CA LYS A 47 0.18 -36.70 -34.22
C LYS A 47 0.52 -35.87 -35.47
N LYS A 48 -0.48 -35.45 -36.27
CA LYS A 48 -0.30 -34.59 -37.46
C LYS A 48 -0.63 -33.12 -37.21
N LEU A 49 -1.07 -32.76 -36.01
CA LEU A 49 -1.48 -31.39 -35.69
C LEU A 49 -0.29 -30.42 -35.63
N GLU A 50 -0.51 -29.18 -36.07
CA GLU A 50 0.49 -28.12 -36.01
C GLU A 50 0.82 -27.69 -34.57
N LYS A 51 1.97 -27.05 -34.35
CA LYS A 51 2.42 -26.60 -33.01
C LYS A 51 1.42 -25.66 -32.30
N ARG A 52 0.61 -24.93 -33.08
CA ARG A 52 -0.46 -24.03 -32.62
C ARG A 52 -1.64 -24.17 -33.58
N VAL A 53 -2.83 -24.48 -33.09
CA VAL A 53 -4.02 -24.64 -33.95
C VAL A 53 -5.24 -23.94 -33.37
N TYR A 54 -6.04 -23.36 -34.26
CA TYR A 54 -7.27 -22.63 -33.98
C TYR A 54 -8.47 -23.40 -34.52
N TRP A 55 -9.42 -23.73 -33.65
CA TRP A 55 -10.63 -24.48 -34.01
C TRP A 55 -11.79 -23.57 -34.43
N PRO A 56 -12.82 -24.13 -35.11
CA PRO A 56 -13.94 -23.36 -35.62
C PRO A 56 -14.63 -22.51 -34.56
N THR A 57 -15.09 -21.34 -34.98
CA THR A 57 -15.81 -20.40 -34.12
C THR A 57 -17.25 -20.84 -33.88
N PHE A 58 -17.77 -20.56 -32.69
CA PHE A 58 -19.17 -20.70 -32.32
C PHE A 58 -19.66 -19.43 -31.62
N GLU A 59 -20.97 -19.22 -31.56
CA GLU A 59 -21.57 -18.04 -30.93
C GLU A 59 -22.28 -18.44 -29.62
N CYS A 60 -22.22 -17.57 -28.61
CA CYS A 60 -22.95 -17.68 -27.34
C CYS A 60 -22.87 -16.35 -26.58
N GLY A 61 -24.01 -15.80 -26.12
CA GLY A 61 -24.12 -14.53 -25.42
C GLY A 61 -23.67 -13.34 -26.26
N GLY A 62 -24.00 -13.36 -27.56
CA GLY A 62 -23.58 -12.33 -28.52
C GLY A 62 -22.06 -12.25 -28.80
N LEU A 63 -21.26 -13.17 -28.26
CA LEU A 63 -19.81 -13.24 -28.46
C LEU A 63 -19.42 -14.42 -29.35
N THR A 64 -18.37 -14.22 -30.16
CA THR A 64 -17.75 -15.28 -30.95
C THR A 64 -16.62 -15.95 -30.16
N TRP A 65 -16.77 -17.25 -29.92
CA TRP A 65 -15.86 -18.09 -29.15
C TRP A 65 -15.08 -19.06 -30.05
N ARG A 66 -13.87 -19.46 -29.65
CA ARG A 66 -13.07 -20.50 -30.31
C ARG A 66 -12.10 -21.18 -29.34
N VAL A 67 -11.61 -22.36 -29.67
CA VAL A 67 -10.54 -23.04 -28.90
C VAL A 67 -9.20 -22.89 -29.62
N LEU A 68 -8.16 -22.52 -28.86
CA LEU A 68 -6.75 -22.50 -29.25
C LEU A 68 -6.02 -23.63 -28.52
N ILE A 69 -5.34 -24.50 -29.26
CA ILE A 69 -4.56 -25.61 -28.71
C ILE A 69 -3.10 -25.51 -29.14
N TYR A 70 -2.19 -25.90 -28.24
CA TYR A 70 -0.80 -26.24 -28.53
C TYR A 70 -0.62 -27.75 -28.25
N PRO A 71 -0.76 -28.62 -29.26
CA PRO A 71 -0.78 -30.08 -29.09
C PRO A 71 0.54 -30.66 -28.57
N SER A 72 1.66 -29.99 -28.85
CA SER A 72 3.00 -30.28 -28.33
C SER A 72 3.45 -29.31 -27.22
N GLY A 73 2.52 -28.50 -26.71
CA GLY A 73 2.75 -27.57 -25.59
C GLY A 73 3.29 -26.18 -25.95
N ASN A 74 2.87 -25.20 -25.17
CA ASN A 74 3.30 -23.81 -25.26
C ASN A 74 4.55 -23.58 -24.39
N ASN A 75 5.70 -24.05 -24.87
CA ASN A 75 7.01 -24.04 -24.17
C ASN A 75 7.03 -24.83 -22.85
N VAL A 76 6.22 -25.89 -22.74
CA VAL A 76 6.15 -26.84 -21.60
C VAL A 76 5.81 -28.25 -22.09
N ASP A 77 6.18 -29.29 -21.34
CA ASP A 77 5.93 -30.71 -21.68
C ASP A 77 4.48 -31.20 -21.46
N PHE A 78 3.52 -30.29 -21.66
CA PHE A 78 2.09 -30.49 -21.44
C PHE A 78 1.34 -29.95 -22.65
N VAL A 79 0.24 -30.58 -23.04
CA VAL A 79 -0.76 -29.95 -23.93
C VAL A 79 -1.20 -28.64 -23.29
N SER A 80 -1.24 -27.56 -24.06
CA SER A 80 -1.83 -26.28 -23.63
C SER A 80 -3.14 -26.04 -24.37
N LEU A 81 -4.20 -25.67 -23.65
CA LEU A 81 -5.55 -25.48 -24.21
C LEU A 81 -6.17 -24.21 -23.65
N TYR A 82 -6.73 -23.37 -24.53
CA TYR A 82 -7.31 -22.08 -24.18
C TYR A 82 -8.62 -21.85 -24.95
N LEU A 83 -9.64 -21.35 -24.27
CA LEU A 83 -10.87 -20.83 -24.87
C LEU A 83 -10.68 -19.32 -25.11
N GLU A 84 -10.88 -18.84 -26.33
CA GLU A 84 -10.77 -17.43 -26.70
C GLU A 84 -12.16 -16.85 -27.06
N ALA A 85 -12.59 -15.78 -26.38
CA ALA A 85 -13.64 -14.89 -26.91
C ALA A 85 -13.02 -13.81 -27.83
N SER A 86 -13.75 -13.28 -28.80
CA SER A 86 -13.31 -12.16 -29.65
C SER A 86 -14.22 -10.95 -29.44
N PRO A 87 -13.70 -9.70 -29.25
CA PRO A 87 -12.30 -9.23 -29.44
C PRO A 87 -11.27 -9.52 -28.32
N LYS A 88 -10.04 -9.02 -28.50
CA LYS A 88 -8.77 -9.44 -27.84
C LYS A 88 -8.29 -8.68 -26.61
N VAL A 89 -7.76 -9.44 -25.64
CA VAL A 89 -8.03 -9.33 -24.18
C VAL A 89 -7.23 -10.58 -23.52
N GLY A 90 -6.74 -10.65 -22.26
CA GLY A 90 -5.78 -11.68 -21.61
C GLY A 90 -6.23 -12.73 -20.51
N LYS A 91 -5.37 -13.18 -19.52
CA LYS A 91 -5.44 -14.48 -18.71
C LYS A 91 -4.95 -14.55 -17.23
N ASP A 92 -5.40 -15.57 -16.43
CA ASP A 92 -4.56 -16.65 -15.76
C ASP A 92 -5.30 -17.83 -14.98
N LYS A 93 -5.10 -19.12 -15.38
CA LYS A 93 -5.23 -20.43 -14.62
C LYS A 93 -6.58 -21.22 -14.51
N THR A 94 -6.60 -22.30 -13.69
CA THR A 94 -7.17 -23.64 -14.03
C THR A 94 -8.23 -24.21 -13.07
N ILE A 95 -9.07 -25.13 -13.59
CA ILE A 95 -10.23 -25.83 -12.97
C ILE A 95 -11.49 -24.96 -12.99
N VAL A 96 -12.67 -25.59 -13.20
CA VAL A 96 -14.04 -25.01 -13.39
C VAL A 96 -14.09 -23.50 -13.13
N ALA A 97 -13.79 -22.73 -14.17
CA ALA A 97 -13.43 -21.33 -14.01
C ALA A 97 -14.63 -20.42 -14.23
N LYS A 98 -15.00 -19.67 -13.18
CA LYS A 98 -15.83 -18.46 -13.30
C LYS A 98 -14.87 -17.30 -13.64
N HIS A 99 -14.93 -16.77 -14.87
CA HIS A 99 -14.01 -15.75 -15.39
C HIS A 99 -14.78 -14.64 -16.12
N ARG A 100 -14.25 -13.40 -16.12
CA ARG A 100 -14.87 -12.21 -16.70
C ARG A 100 -14.15 -11.76 -17.97
N PHE A 101 -14.83 -11.85 -19.11
CA PHE A 101 -14.29 -11.44 -20.41
C PHE A 101 -14.60 -9.94 -20.67
N HIS A 102 -13.62 -9.06 -20.50
CA HIS A 102 -13.72 -7.59 -20.62
C HIS A 102 -12.48 -7.04 -21.35
N ALA A 103 -12.45 -5.77 -21.81
CA ALA A 103 -11.39 -5.09 -22.60
C ALA A 103 -9.87 -5.32 -22.27
N ALA A 104 -9.48 -6.14 -21.27
CA ALA A 104 -8.15 -6.72 -21.10
C ALA A 104 -8.02 -8.23 -20.68
N GLU A 105 -9.06 -9.10 -20.64
CA GLU A 105 -9.02 -10.57 -20.28
C GLU A 105 -9.84 -11.58 -21.21
N ASN A 106 -9.33 -12.13 -22.37
CA ASN A 106 -10.09 -12.83 -23.49
C ASN A 106 -9.87 -14.30 -23.62
N ASP A 107 -8.61 -14.68 -23.56
CA ASP A 107 -8.25 -16.06 -23.65
C ASP A 107 -8.30 -16.58 -22.23
N TRP A 108 -8.86 -17.75 -21.98
CA TRP A 108 -8.84 -18.35 -20.66
C TRP A 108 -8.50 -19.82 -20.79
N GLY A 109 -7.63 -20.32 -19.91
CA GLY A 109 -7.20 -21.70 -19.99
C GLY A 109 -5.79 -21.95 -19.51
N PHE A 110 -5.26 -23.08 -19.94
CA PHE A 110 -4.34 -23.85 -19.14
C PHE A 110 -3.09 -24.16 -19.96
N THR A 111 -1.97 -23.51 -19.61
CA THR A 111 -0.67 -23.79 -20.20
C THR A 111 -0.21 -25.23 -19.93
N LYS A 112 -0.67 -25.82 -18.81
CA LYS A 112 -0.44 -27.21 -18.41
C LYS A 112 -1.78 -27.94 -18.26
N PHE A 113 -2.41 -28.35 -19.36
CA PHE A 113 -3.71 -29.05 -19.34
C PHE A 113 -3.56 -30.55 -19.06
N SER A 114 -2.74 -31.25 -19.86
CA SER A 114 -2.45 -32.68 -19.68
C SER A 114 -0.99 -32.99 -20.03
N GLN A 115 -0.37 -33.95 -19.34
CA GLN A 115 1.02 -34.34 -19.56
C GLN A 115 1.18 -35.14 -20.84
N LEU A 116 2.12 -34.77 -21.71
CA LEU A 116 2.29 -35.39 -23.03
C LEU A 116 2.52 -36.91 -22.96
N LYS A 117 3.19 -37.40 -21.91
CA LYS A 117 3.41 -38.84 -21.66
C LYS A 117 2.13 -39.65 -21.33
N ASN A 118 1.13 -39.01 -20.73
CA ASN A 118 -0.17 -39.65 -20.46
C ASN A 118 -1.04 -39.68 -21.73
N LEU A 119 -0.78 -38.74 -22.64
CA LEU A 119 -1.49 -38.61 -23.91
C LEU A 119 -0.93 -39.54 -25.00
N LEU A 120 0.39 -39.65 -25.10
CA LEU A 120 1.09 -40.33 -26.20
C LEU A 120 1.47 -41.80 -25.93
N GLY A 121 1.26 -42.28 -24.70
CA GLY A 121 1.60 -43.63 -24.25
C GLY A 121 3.08 -43.80 -23.90
N ALA A 122 3.38 -43.85 -22.59
CA ALA A 122 4.68 -44.28 -22.09
C ALA A 122 4.66 -45.79 -21.76
N PRO A 123 5.80 -46.52 -21.82
CA PRO A 123 5.85 -47.92 -21.41
C PRO A 123 5.45 -48.09 -19.94
N GLY A 124 4.48 -48.95 -19.66
CA GLY A 124 3.96 -49.20 -18.30
C GLY A 124 2.77 -48.33 -17.87
N VAL A 125 2.04 -47.73 -18.81
CA VAL A 125 0.72 -47.09 -18.58
C VAL A 125 -0.38 -48.07 -18.98
N ASP A 126 -1.40 -48.25 -18.13
CA ASP A 126 -2.56 -49.12 -18.43
C ASP A 126 -3.38 -48.58 -19.61
N ALA A 127 -3.86 -49.47 -20.48
CA ALA A 127 -4.57 -49.13 -21.71
C ALA A 127 -5.81 -48.25 -21.45
N ASP A 128 -6.60 -48.59 -20.43
CA ASP A 128 -7.81 -47.90 -19.99
C ASP A 128 -7.57 -46.47 -19.44
N SER A 129 -6.31 -46.01 -19.40
CA SER A 129 -5.92 -44.67 -18.94
C SER A 129 -5.37 -43.75 -20.04
N LEU A 130 -5.37 -44.21 -21.30
CA LEU A 130 -4.88 -43.45 -22.45
C LEU A 130 -5.94 -42.49 -22.99
N LEU A 131 -5.63 -41.18 -22.99
CA LEU A 131 -6.51 -40.13 -23.52
C LEU A 131 -6.53 -40.03 -25.07
N LEU A 132 -5.87 -40.94 -25.78
CA LEU A 132 -5.84 -41.03 -27.24
C LEU A 132 -6.01 -42.48 -27.70
N GLU A 133 -7.25 -42.88 -27.97
CA GLU A 133 -7.55 -44.13 -28.67
C GLU A 133 -7.42 -43.91 -30.19
N ASN A 134 -6.70 -44.80 -30.87
CA ASN A 134 -6.43 -44.74 -32.32
C ASN A 134 -5.80 -43.42 -32.84
N GLY A 135 -5.39 -42.51 -31.94
CA GLY A 135 -4.94 -41.16 -32.29
C GLY A 135 -6.07 -40.15 -32.55
N GLU A 136 -7.32 -40.50 -32.25
CA GLU A 136 -8.46 -39.57 -32.25
C GLU A 136 -8.73 -39.01 -30.84
N ALA A 137 -9.35 -37.83 -30.74
CA ALA A 137 -9.74 -37.23 -29.46
C ALA A 137 -11.02 -36.40 -29.59
N ASN A 138 -11.87 -36.42 -28.56
CA ASN A 138 -13.03 -35.54 -28.47
C ASN A 138 -12.75 -34.42 -27.45
N ILE A 139 -12.96 -33.17 -27.84
CA ILE A 139 -12.87 -32.01 -26.95
C ILE A 139 -14.21 -31.29 -26.96
N THR A 140 -14.86 -31.19 -25.81
CA THR A 140 -16.12 -30.44 -25.65
C THR A 140 -15.87 -29.18 -24.83
N ALA A 141 -16.21 -28.02 -25.39
CA ALA A 141 -16.37 -26.79 -24.61
C ALA A 141 -17.82 -26.67 -24.14
N TYR A 142 -17.99 -26.30 -22.88
CA TYR A 142 -19.27 -25.93 -22.28
C TYR A 142 -19.19 -24.46 -21.90
N VAL A 143 -20.10 -23.63 -22.43
CA VAL A 143 -20.13 -22.19 -22.18
C VAL A 143 -21.51 -21.80 -21.69
N ARG A 144 -21.57 -21.06 -20.58
CA ARG A 144 -22.77 -20.43 -20.04
C ARG A 144 -22.47 -18.97 -19.78
N VAL A 145 -23.23 -18.09 -20.41
CA VAL A 145 -23.17 -16.64 -20.21
C VAL A 145 -24.25 -16.26 -19.21
N TYR A 146 -23.85 -15.50 -18.19
CA TYR A 146 -24.75 -14.99 -17.17
C TYR A 146 -24.86 -13.47 -17.30
N LYS A 147 -26.08 -12.98 -17.22
CA LYS A 147 -26.42 -11.56 -17.22
C LYS A 147 -25.99 -10.95 -15.88
N ASP A 148 -24.98 -10.10 -15.89
CA ASP A 148 -24.42 -9.46 -14.69
C ASP A 148 -25.03 -8.05 -14.49
N PRO A 149 -26.00 -7.86 -13.58
CA PRO A 149 -26.55 -6.53 -13.27
C PRO A 149 -25.60 -5.66 -12.43
N THR A 150 -24.59 -6.25 -11.80
CA THR A 150 -23.67 -5.54 -10.88
C THR A 150 -22.49 -4.90 -11.61
N GLY A 151 -22.09 -5.47 -12.75
CA GLY A 151 -20.92 -5.04 -13.51
C GLY A 151 -19.57 -5.46 -12.90
N VAL A 152 -19.56 -6.22 -11.80
CA VAL A 152 -18.35 -6.64 -11.05
C VAL A 152 -18.22 -8.18 -10.90
N LEU A 153 -19.13 -8.94 -11.50
CA LEU A 153 -19.19 -10.39 -11.31
C LEU A 153 -17.91 -11.07 -11.84
N TRP A 154 -17.19 -11.75 -10.94
CA TRP A 154 -15.87 -12.38 -11.19
C TRP A 154 -14.77 -11.43 -11.69
N GLU A 155 -14.85 -10.16 -11.31
CA GLU A 155 -13.79 -9.20 -11.59
C GLU A 155 -12.55 -9.43 -10.69
N ASN A 156 -11.36 -9.45 -11.30
CA ASN A 156 -10.10 -9.66 -10.60
C ASN A 156 -9.55 -8.40 -9.90
N PHE A 157 -10.26 -7.27 -10.02
CA PHE A 157 -9.98 -5.93 -9.46
C PHE A 157 -8.65 -5.25 -9.84
N TRP A 158 -7.75 -5.90 -10.59
CA TRP A 158 -6.56 -5.25 -11.15
C TRP A 158 -6.96 -4.14 -12.12
N ASN A 159 -6.76 -2.88 -11.70
CA ASN A 159 -7.20 -1.65 -12.38
C ASN A 159 -8.69 -1.29 -12.26
N TYR A 160 -9.44 -1.86 -11.31
CA TYR A 160 -10.83 -1.43 -11.04
C TYR A 160 -10.88 -0.02 -10.44
N ASP A 161 -11.37 0.94 -11.21
CA ASP A 161 -11.60 2.31 -10.76
C ASP A 161 -12.95 2.41 -10.04
N LEU A 162 -12.89 2.25 -8.72
CA LEU A 162 -14.00 2.35 -7.77
C LEU A 162 -14.95 3.51 -8.07
N LYS A 163 -14.39 4.70 -8.32
CA LYS A 163 -15.17 5.94 -8.48
C LYS A 163 -15.77 6.07 -9.87
N LYS A 164 -15.11 5.58 -10.93
CA LYS A 164 -15.72 5.49 -12.26
C LYS A 164 -16.84 4.44 -12.31
N ALA A 165 -16.71 3.33 -11.59
CA ALA A 165 -17.66 2.22 -11.63
C ALA A 165 -18.89 2.42 -10.70
N THR A 166 -18.71 3.10 -9.56
CA THR A 166 -19.77 3.28 -8.54
C THR A 166 -20.10 4.74 -8.21
N GLY A 167 -19.28 5.71 -8.62
CA GLY A 167 -19.36 7.10 -8.17
C GLY A 167 -18.83 7.34 -6.75
N MET A 168 -18.35 6.31 -6.05
CA MET A 168 -18.07 6.31 -4.61
C MET A 168 -16.67 5.77 -4.29
N VAL A 169 -16.19 6.01 -3.06
CA VAL A 169 -14.87 5.58 -2.57
C VAL A 169 -14.95 4.93 -1.20
N GLY A 170 -14.06 3.96 -0.95
CA GLY A 170 -13.97 3.23 0.32
C GLY A 170 -13.18 3.96 1.41
N LEU A 171 -13.13 3.35 2.60
CA LEU A 171 -12.36 3.80 3.74
C LEU A 171 -11.20 2.84 4.04
N ARG A 172 -10.00 3.39 4.24
CA ARG A 172 -8.81 2.60 4.55
C ARG A 172 -8.94 1.92 5.91
N ASN A 173 -8.83 0.59 5.92
CA ASN A 173 -8.66 -0.15 7.16
C ASN A 173 -7.27 0.14 7.75
N GLN A 174 -7.22 0.50 9.04
CA GLN A 174 -5.95 0.75 9.74
C GLN A 174 -5.38 -0.53 10.39
N GLY A 175 -6.10 -1.64 10.32
CA GLY A 175 -5.74 -2.95 10.87
C GLY A 175 -7.01 -3.74 11.23
N SER A 176 -7.80 -3.18 12.15
CA SER A 176 -9.04 -3.78 12.65
C SER A 176 -10.26 -2.87 12.54
N THR A 177 -10.16 -1.71 11.86
CA THR A 177 -11.13 -0.61 11.94
C THR A 177 -12.39 -0.78 11.08
N GLY A 178 -12.70 -2.01 10.64
CA GLY A 178 -13.85 -2.29 9.78
C GLY A 178 -15.19 -1.86 10.40
N TYR A 179 -15.34 -2.06 11.72
CA TYR A 179 -16.52 -1.61 12.48
C TYR A 179 -16.75 -0.09 12.40
N LEU A 180 -15.67 0.69 12.43
CA LEU A 180 -15.72 2.15 12.30
C LEU A 180 -16.01 2.55 10.85
N ASN A 181 -15.40 1.85 9.89
CA ASN A 181 -15.58 2.11 8.46
C ASN A 181 -17.03 1.89 8.00
N VAL A 182 -17.70 0.81 8.45
CA VAL A 182 -19.12 0.57 8.10
C VAL A 182 -20.06 1.61 8.69
N VAL A 183 -19.86 2.03 9.94
CA VAL A 183 -20.68 3.08 10.59
C VAL A 183 -20.49 4.43 9.90
N LEU A 184 -19.25 4.78 9.54
CA LEU A 184 -18.97 6.05 8.86
C LEU A 184 -19.61 6.13 7.47
N GLN A 185 -19.58 5.05 6.69
CA GLN A 185 -20.27 5.00 5.39
C GLN A 185 -21.80 5.06 5.59
N ALA A 186 -22.35 4.30 6.55
CA ALA A 186 -23.78 4.31 6.85
C ALA A 186 -24.32 5.70 7.20
N LEU A 187 -23.58 6.47 8.01
CA LEU A 187 -23.92 7.85 8.39
C LEU A 187 -23.65 8.87 7.26
N TYR A 188 -22.65 8.64 6.41
CA TYR A 188 -22.24 9.57 5.35
C TYR A 188 -23.25 9.68 4.20
N PHE A 189 -23.84 8.56 3.77
CA PHE A 189 -24.77 8.56 2.63
C PHE A 189 -26.16 9.10 2.96
N ILE A 190 -26.55 9.17 4.24
CA ILE A 190 -27.74 9.92 4.66
C ILE A 190 -27.43 11.42 4.54
N THR A 191 -27.85 12.03 3.43
CA THR A 191 -27.62 13.44 3.14
C THR A 191 -28.03 14.37 4.29
N ALA A 192 -29.14 14.10 4.98
CA ALA A 192 -29.56 14.90 6.13
C ALA A 192 -28.48 14.96 7.23
N ILE A 193 -27.93 13.82 7.65
CA ILE A 193 -26.85 13.73 8.65
C ILE A 193 -25.61 14.48 8.14
N ARG A 194 -25.20 14.24 6.89
CA ARG A 194 -24.05 14.92 6.27
C ARG A 194 -24.21 16.45 6.27
N LYS A 195 -25.40 16.97 5.95
CA LYS A 195 -25.72 18.41 6.01
C LYS A 195 -25.73 18.97 7.43
N LEU A 196 -26.10 18.18 8.44
CA LEU A 196 -26.05 18.58 9.85
C LEU A 196 -24.61 18.61 10.37
N VAL A 197 -23.81 17.56 10.09
CA VAL A 197 -22.39 17.48 10.47
C VAL A 197 -21.60 18.69 9.94
N TYR A 198 -21.85 19.13 8.71
CA TYR A 198 -21.23 20.33 8.14
C TYR A 198 -21.67 21.66 8.77
N LYS A 199 -22.78 21.70 9.53
CA LYS A 199 -23.25 22.90 10.25
C LYS A 199 -22.67 23.02 11.66
N ILE A 200 -22.03 21.98 12.20
CA ILE A 200 -21.41 22.01 13.53
C ILE A 200 -20.20 22.97 13.49
N PRO A 201 -20.09 23.96 14.41
CA PRO A 201 -18.94 24.87 14.41
C PRO A 201 -17.68 24.16 14.90
N THR A 202 -16.58 24.32 14.17
CA THR A 202 -15.28 23.72 14.49
C THR A 202 -14.20 24.79 14.66
N ARG A 203 -13.33 24.63 15.65
CA ARG A 203 -12.27 25.61 15.95
C ARG A 203 -11.10 25.46 14.97
N GLU A 204 -10.35 26.54 14.76
CA GLU A 204 -9.13 26.50 13.95
C GLU A 204 -8.00 25.74 14.68
N GLY A 205 -7.20 24.99 13.93
CA GLY A 205 -6.06 24.22 14.44
C GLY A 205 -6.40 23.02 15.35
N ALA A 206 -7.68 22.75 15.62
CA ALA A 206 -8.12 21.72 16.56
C ALA A 206 -8.06 20.29 15.98
N THR A 207 -6.85 19.75 15.84
CA THR A 207 -6.59 18.36 15.37
C THR A 207 -7.13 17.28 16.32
N THR A 208 -7.53 17.66 17.53
CA THR A 208 -8.20 16.80 18.52
C THR A 208 -9.73 16.90 18.47
N ASP A 209 -10.32 17.70 17.57
CA ASP A 209 -11.78 17.87 17.50
C ASP A 209 -12.43 16.83 16.57
N VAL A 210 -13.19 15.91 17.16
CA VAL A 210 -13.97 14.86 16.47
C VAL A 210 -14.87 15.45 15.38
N ALA A 211 -15.53 16.58 15.62
CA ALA A 211 -16.42 17.19 14.64
C ALA A 211 -15.64 17.70 13.41
N TRP A 212 -14.43 18.23 13.62
CA TRP A 212 -13.54 18.68 12.55
C TRP A 212 -12.99 17.51 11.74
N ALA A 213 -12.52 16.46 12.42
CA ALA A 213 -12.03 15.26 11.75
C ALA A 213 -13.13 14.56 10.92
N LEU A 214 -14.36 14.50 11.43
CA LEU A 214 -15.50 13.93 10.68
C LEU A 214 -15.90 14.80 9.48
N GLN A 215 -15.95 16.13 9.62
CA GLN A 215 -16.20 17.06 8.52
C GLN A 215 -15.15 16.90 7.40
N ARG A 216 -13.85 16.83 7.76
CA ARG A 216 -12.76 16.58 6.82
C ARG A 216 -12.87 15.22 6.14
N LEU A 217 -13.27 14.18 6.88
CA LEU A 217 -13.48 12.83 6.33
C LEU A 217 -14.62 12.82 5.31
N PHE A 218 -15.78 13.38 5.65
CA PHE A 218 -16.95 13.44 4.77
C PHE A 218 -16.65 14.25 3.49
N TYR A 219 -15.89 15.34 3.60
CA TYR A 219 -15.47 16.10 2.41
C TYR A 219 -14.47 15.30 1.56
N SER A 220 -13.58 14.55 2.19
CA SER A 220 -12.63 13.67 1.49
C SER A 220 -13.37 12.52 0.77
N LEU A 221 -14.37 11.90 1.39
CA LEU A 221 -15.25 10.90 0.76
C LEU A 221 -16.04 11.46 -0.44
N GLN A 222 -16.33 12.76 -0.44
CA GLN A 222 -17.03 13.43 -1.54
C GLN A 222 -16.10 13.81 -2.70
N THR A 223 -14.82 14.07 -2.44
CA THR A 223 -13.91 14.69 -3.41
C THR A 223 -12.77 13.81 -3.88
N SER A 224 -12.23 12.93 -3.03
CA SER A 224 -11.12 12.01 -3.34
C SER A 224 -11.45 11.08 -4.51
N ASP A 225 -10.47 10.78 -5.35
CA ASP A 225 -10.55 9.75 -6.40
C ASP A 225 -10.11 8.36 -5.91
N THR A 226 -9.48 8.28 -4.73
CA THR A 226 -9.04 7.04 -4.08
C THR A 226 -9.75 6.83 -2.74
N PHE A 227 -9.56 5.65 -2.13
CA PHE A 227 -9.96 5.40 -0.74
C PHE A 227 -9.42 6.48 0.23
N VAL A 228 -10.16 6.72 1.32
CA VAL A 228 -9.89 7.80 2.28
C VAL A 228 -9.43 7.22 3.63
N THR A 229 -8.48 7.88 4.30
CA THR A 229 -7.94 7.42 5.59
C THR A 229 -8.69 8.01 6.79
N THR A 230 -9.04 7.15 7.75
CA THR A 230 -9.70 7.52 9.02
C THR A 230 -8.72 7.94 10.13
N GLN A 231 -7.41 8.07 9.82
CA GLN A 231 -6.33 8.33 10.80
C GLN A 231 -6.43 9.65 11.57
N GLU A 232 -7.10 10.68 11.04
CA GLU A 232 -7.32 11.94 11.76
C GLU A 232 -8.46 11.78 12.78
N LEU A 233 -9.51 11.01 12.42
CA LEU A 233 -10.65 10.73 13.29
C LEU A 233 -10.25 9.82 14.47
N THR A 234 -9.51 8.73 14.23
CA THR A 234 -9.04 7.87 15.33
C THR A 234 -8.13 8.61 16.31
N LYS A 235 -7.28 9.53 15.83
CA LYS A 235 -6.50 10.42 16.69
C LYS A 235 -7.37 11.43 17.47
N SER A 236 -8.46 11.94 16.88
CA SER A 236 -9.38 12.84 17.57
C SER A 236 -10.16 12.18 18.72
N PHE A 237 -10.36 10.85 18.68
CA PHE A 237 -10.85 10.06 19.81
C PHE A 237 -9.78 9.80 20.88
N GLY A 238 -8.55 10.30 20.71
CA GLY A 238 -7.42 10.02 21.60
C GLY A 238 -6.86 8.60 21.49
N TRP A 239 -7.22 7.83 20.45
CA TRP A 239 -6.77 6.45 20.33
C TRP A 239 -5.27 6.36 19.99
N SER A 240 -4.57 5.53 20.76
CA SER A 240 -3.23 5.07 20.40
C SER A 240 -3.28 4.18 19.14
N PRO A 241 -2.15 4.03 18.40
CA PRO A 241 -2.07 3.10 17.28
C PRO A 241 -2.46 1.67 17.64
N ILE A 242 -2.21 1.23 18.88
CA ILE A 242 -2.54 -0.11 19.37
C ILE A 242 -4.06 -0.30 19.49
N GLN A 243 -4.79 0.73 19.95
CA GLN A 243 -6.27 0.69 20.04
C GLN A 243 -6.92 0.60 18.64
N ALA A 244 -6.30 1.15 17.59
CA ALA A 244 -6.79 0.99 16.22
C ALA A 244 -6.67 -0.46 15.66
N PHE A 245 -5.94 -1.35 16.34
CA PHE A 245 -5.93 -2.80 16.08
C PHE A 245 -6.89 -3.59 16.97
N GLN A 246 -7.54 -2.96 17.96
CA GLN A 246 -8.58 -3.62 18.75
C GLN A 246 -9.89 -3.65 17.95
N GLN A 247 -10.53 -4.83 17.91
CA GLN A 247 -11.89 -4.94 17.41
C GLN A 247 -12.87 -4.39 18.46
N GLN A 248 -13.90 -3.69 18.00
CA GLN A 248 -14.97 -3.15 18.82
C GLN A 248 -16.32 -3.47 18.16
N ASP A 249 -17.40 -3.31 18.93
CA ASP A 249 -18.74 -3.54 18.45
C ASP A 249 -19.25 -2.38 17.57
N VAL A 250 -19.95 -2.72 16.48
CA VAL A 250 -20.53 -1.73 15.54
C VAL A 250 -21.60 -0.86 16.19
N VAL A 251 -22.40 -1.43 17.09
CA VAL A 251 -23.53 -0.76 17.75
C VAL A 251 -23.03 0.15 18.86
N GLU A 252 -22.05 -0.29 19.65
CA GLU A 252 -21.31 0.56 20.60
C GLU A 252 -20.69 1.77 19.89
N MET A 253 -19.96 1.54 18.78
CA MET A 253 -19.30 2.62 18.05
C MET A 253 -20.27 3.57 17.33
N LEU A 254 -21.44 3.09 16.89
CA LEU A 254 -22.54 3.93 16.42
C LEU A 254 -23.08 4.82 17.55
N GLN A 255 -23.32 4.27 18.75
CA GLN A 255 -23.78 5.03 19.91
C GLN A 255 -22.76 6.09 20.35
N ILE A 256 -21.47 5.75 20.39
CA ILE A 256 -20.39 6.69 20.70
C ILE A 256 -20.36 7.84 19.69
N LEU A 257 -20.44 7.56 18.39
CA LEU A 257 -20.45 8.57 17.34
C LEU A 257 -21.68 9.50 17.43
N ILE A 258 -22.88 8.94 17.59
CA ILE A 258 -24.12 9.72 17.72
C ILE A 258 -24.07 10.59 18.98
N SER A 259 -23.66 10.04 20.13
CA SER A 259 -23.55 10.76 21.41
C SER A 259 -22.55 11.93 21.35
N GLN A 260 -21.37 11.72 20.75
CA GLN A 260 -20.39 12.79 20.52
C GLN A 260 -20.94 13.90 19.62
N LEU A 261 -21.68 13.56 18.56
CA LEU A 261 -22.32 14.55 17.70
C LEU A 261 -23.42 15.34 18.44
N MET A 262 -24.24 14.67 19.26
CA MET A 262 -25.26 15.32 20.08
C MET A 262 -24.64 16.28 21.11
N THR A 263 -23.60 15.87 21.82
CA THR A 263 -22.91 16.72 22.81
C THR A 263 -22.27 17.96 22.17
N ARG A 264 -21.87 17.90 20.89
CA ARG A 264 -21.40 19.07 20.12
C ARG A 264 -22.53 19.88 19.48
N ALA A 265 -23.69 19.28 19.23
CA ALA A 265 -24.88 19.98 18.74
C ALA A 265 -25.55 20.86 19.82
N GLN A 266 -25.52 20.44 21.10
CA GLN A 266 -26.12 21.07 22.31
C GLN A 266 -25.69 22.51 22.66
N TRP A 267 -25.01 23.23 21.76
CA TRP A 267 -24.56 24.61 21.95
C TRP A 267 -24.85 25.48 20.70
N ASN A 268 -25.87 25.10 19.92
CA ASN A 268 -26.12 25.60 18.56
C ASN A 268 -27.60 25.54 18.18
N ARG A 269 -28.00 26.37 17.20
CA ARG A 269 -29.29 26.29 16.47
C ARG A 269 -29.45 25.03 15.57
N VAL A 270 -28.85 23.93 15.98
CA VAL A 270 -28.98 22.57 15.43
C VAL A 270 -29.49 21.59 16.53
N GLU A 271 -29.71 22.10 17.75
CA GLU A 271 -30.17 21.38 18.95
C GLU A 271 -31.35 20.43 18.73
N GLU A 272 -32.35 20.81 17.93
CA GLU A 272 -33.56 20.00 17.66
C GLU A 272 -33.33 18.97 16.53
N LEU A 273 -32.67 19.39 15.45
CA LEU A 273 -32.64 18.65 14.17
C LEU A 273 -31.80 17.36 14.15
N LEU A 274 -30.89 17.16 15.12
CA LEU A 274 -30.08 15.94 15.20
C LEU A 274 -30.77 14.86 16.08
N PRO A 275 -31.31 15.17 17.28
CA PRO A 275 -32.25 14.30 18.00
C PRO A 275 -33.37 13.76 17.12
N ASP A 276 -34.07 14.63 16.39
CA ASP A 276 -35.25 14.31 15.56
C ASP A 276 -35.01 13.24 14.48
N LEU A 277 -33.76 12.93 14.13
CA LEU A 277 -33.41 11.89 13.15
C LEU A 277 -33.19 10.51 13.76
N PHE A 278 -32.80 10.44 15.04
CA PHE A 278 -32.24 9.23 15.67
C PHE A 278 -32.95 8.80 16.96
N ILE A 279 -33.64 9.72 17.64
CA ILE A 279 -34.28 9.46 18.93
C ILE A 279 -35.77 9.23 18.71
N GLY A 280 -36.22 8.01 19.01
CA GLY A 280 -37.63 7.72 19.29
C GLY A 280 -37.92 7.85 20.79
N SER A 281 -39.17 7.57 21.17
CA SER A 281 -39.60 7.57 22.57
C SER A 281 -40.32 6.27 22.92
N GLN A 282 -40.04 5.75 24.11
CA GLN A 282 -40.60 4.51 24.63
C GLN A 282 -40.96 4.67 26.11
N ARG A 283 -41.95 3.91 26.58
CA ARG A 283 -42.36 3.83 27.99
C ARG A 283 -42.37 2.41 28.49
N PHE A 284 -41.59 2.16 29.53
CA PHE A 284 -41.73 0.97 30.36
C PHE A 284 -42.89 1.17 31.34
N PHE A 285 -43.72 0.15 31.53
CA PHE A 285 -44.78 0.17 32.53
C PHE A 285 -44.74 -1.09 33.41
N THR A 286 -45.14 -0.93 34.66
CA THR A 286 -45.40 -2.01 35.61
C THR A 286 -46.74 -1.75 36.28
N SER A 287 -47.64 -2.72 36.23
CA SER A 287 -48.98 -2.66 36.84
C SER A 287 -49.27 -3.93 37.65
N ASN A 288 -49.91 -3.78 38.80
CA ASN A 288 -50.43 -4.90 39.58
C ASN A 288 -51.79 -5.31 38.98
N VAL A 289 -52.02 -6.61 38.76
CA VAL A 289 -53.29 -7.14 38.23
C VAL A 289 -54.49 -6.74 39.09
N ASN A 290 -54.28 -6.52 40.39
CA ASN A 290 -55.31 -6.22 41.39
C ASN A 290 -55.40 -4.72 41.80
N SER A 291 -54.74 -3.79 41.09
CA SER A 291 -54.91 -2.35 41.38
C SER A 291 -54.60 -1.43 40.20
N ASP A 292 -55.37 -0.34 40.05
CA ASP A 292 -55.21 0.66 38.98
C ASP A 292 -53.90 1.47 39.00
N ARG A 293 -52.99 1.20 39.95
CA ARG A 293 -51.71 1.90 40.09
C ARG A 293 -50.69 1.39 39.08
N VAL A 294 -50.73 1.97 37.87
CA VAL A 294 -49.67 1.80 36.86
C VAL A 294 -48.48 2.70 37.21
N SER A 295 -47.31 2.10 37.40
CA SER A 295 -46.03 2.83 37.35
C SER A 295 -45.58 2.89 35.90
N SER A 296 -45.09 4.04 35.43
CA SER A 296 -44.50 4.14 34.08
C SER A 296 -43.30 5.08 34.07
N ARG A 297 -42.34 4.79 33.18
CA ARG A 297 -41.11 5.55 32.98
C ARG A 297 -40.87 5.71 31.48
N SER A 298 -40.78 6.95 31.01
CA SER A 298 -40.32 7.28 29.65
C SER A 298 -38.80 7.21 29.56
N GLU A 299 -38.30 6.66 28.46
CA GLU A 299 -36.89 6.60 28.10
C GLU A 299 -36.73 6.88 26.60
N ASP A 300 -35.57 7.42 26.21
CA ASP A 300 -35.21 7.63 24.81
C ASP A 300 -34.97 6.29 24.10
N LEU A 301 -35.31 6.22 22.81
CA LEU A 301 -35.07 5.05 21.96
C LEU A 301 -34.07 5.37 20.84
N TYR A 302 -32.81 4.98 21.02
CA TYR A 302 -31.75 5.14 20.01
C TYR A 302 -31.63 3.93 19.08
N ILE A 303 -31.71 2.70 19.64
CA ILE A 303 -31.47 1.42 18.95
C ILE A 303 -32.37 0.36 19.59
N LEU A 304 -33.01 -0.48 18.76
CA LEU A 304 -33.79 -1.63 19.21
C LEU A 304 -32.91 -2.89 19.21
N SER A 305 -32.53 -3.38 20.40
CA SER A 305 -31.73 -4.60 20.57
C SER A 305 -32.63 -5.84 20.64
N LEU A 306 -32.95 -6.38 19.46
CA LEU A 306 -33.94 -7.42 19.20
C LEU A 306 -33.43 -8.84 19.51
N ASN A 307 -34.30 -9.67 20.09
CA ASN A 307 -34.04 -11.10 20.33
C ASN A 307 -34.27 -11.91 19.05
N ILE A 308 -33.43 -12.91 18.79
CA ILE A 308 -33.56 -13.80 17.63
C ILE A 308 -33.57 -15.29 18.01
N TYR A 309 -33.27 -15.64 19.26
CA TYR A 309 -33.14 -17.03 19.65
C TYR A 309 -34.50 -17.74 19.61
N GLY A 310 -34.63 -18.73 18.73
CA GLY A 310 -35.89 -19.45 18.48
C GLY A 310 -36.93 -18.68 17.64
N LEU A 311 -36.61 -17.49 17.11
CA LEU A 311 -37.49 -16.68 16.28
C LEU A 311 -36.98 -16.63 14.84
N ARG A 312 -37.87 -16.71 13.85
CA ARG A 312 -37.51 -16.80 12.42
C ARG A 312 -37.65 -15.49 11.66
N THR A 313 -38.48 -14.56 12.13
CA THR A 313 -38.77 -13.31 11.41
C THR A 313 -38.61 -12.06 12.28
N LEU A 314 -38.36 -10.93 11.61
CA LEU A 314 -38.31 -9.60 12.26
C LEU A 314 -39.64 -9.24 12.96
N GLN A 315 -40.77 -9.66 12.39
CA GLN A 315 -42.11 -9.39 12.92
C GLN A 315 -42.40 -10.17 14.21
N GLU A 316 -41.93 -11.43 14.30
CA GLU A 316 -41.96 -12.22 15.55
C GLU A 316 -41.10 -11.55 16.64
N SER A 317 -39.89 -11.10 16.27
CA SER A 317 -38.97 -10.45 17.19
C SER A 317 -39.51 -9.13 17.75
N LEU A 318 -40.14 -8.30 16.90
CA LEU A 318 -40.82 -7.08 17.32
C LEU A 318 -42.04 -7.36 18.20
N ALA A 319 -42.75 -8.47 17.96
CA ALA A 319 -43.90 -8.89 18.79
C ALA A 319 -43.46 -9.40 20.17
N ASP A 320 -42.33 -10.13 20.26
CA ASP A 320 -41.71 -10.52 21.54
C ASP A 320 -41.15 -9.29 22.29
N TYR A 321 -40.66 -8.27 21.56
CA TYR A 321 -40.12 -7.04 22.15
C TYR A 321 -41.17 -6.15 22.85
N VAL A 322 -42.40 -6.08 22.34
CA VAL A 322 -43.52 -5.31 22.94
C VAL A 322 -44.43 -6.15 23.86
N LYS A 323 -44.08 -7.42 24.05
CA LYS A 323 -44.84 -8.40 24.85
C LYS A 323 -44.94 -7.96 26.32
N VAL A 324 -46.08 -8.28 26.94
CA VAL A 324 -46.32 -7.99 28.35
C VAL A 324 -46.06 -9.25 29.18
N ASP A 325 -44.91 -9.29 29.84
CA ASP A 325 -44.57 -10.35 30.78
C ASP A 325 -45.40 -10.22 32.06
N THR A 326 -45.83 -11.35 32.60
CA THR A 326 -46.50 -11.42 33.92
C THR A 326 -45.63 -12.25 34.86
N PHE A 327 -45.29 -11.69 36.02
CA PHE A 327 -44.48 -12.35 37.04
C PHE A 327 -45.12 -12.19 38.42
N ASN A 328 -44.84 -13.13 39.31
CA ASN A 328 -45.28 -13.07 40.71
C ASN A 328 -44.15 -12.52 41.57
N THR A 329 -44.44 -11.57 42.46
CA THR A 329 -43.41 -10.94 43.32
C THR A 329 -42.83 -11.85 44.39
N GLY A 330 -43.46 -13.01 44.68
CA GLY A 330 -42.93 -14.01 45.62
C GLY A 330 -42.84 -13.53 47.08
N ALA A 331 -43.43 -12.38 47.41
CA ALA A 331 -43.38 -11.80 48.75
C ALA A 331 -44.17 -12.67 49.75
N GLN A 332 -43.53 -13.06 50.85
CA GLN A 332 -44.06 -14.04 51.82
C GLN A 332 -45.38 -13.66 52.52
N HIS A 333 -45.91 -12.45 52.33
CA HIS A 333 -47.14 -11.98 52.99
C HIS A 333 -48.27 -11.58 52.01
N GLU A 334 -47.99 -11.45 50.70
CA GLU A 334 -49.03 -11.32 49.67
C GLU A 334 -48.39 -11.55 48.27
N PRO A 335 -48.67 -12.68 47.59
CA PRO A 335 -48.17 -12.91 46.23
C PRO A 335 -48.97 -12.06 45.24
N GLN A 336 -48.36 -10.99 44.73
CA GLN A 336 -49.00 -10.09 43.78
C GLN A 336 -48.51 -10.39 42.35
N GLU A 337 -49.44 -10.63 41.43
CA GLU A 337 -49.14 -10.72 40.01
C GLU A 337 -48.91 -9.31 39.45
N MET A 338 -47.73 -9.11 38.88
CA MET A 338 -47.34 -7.87 38.22
C MET A 338 -47.13 -8.11 36.74
N LYS A 339 -47.80 -7.27 35.94
CA LYS A 339 -47.58 -7.15 34.50
C LYS A 339 -46.51 -6.10 34.28
N ARG A 340 -45.46 -6.44 33.53
CA ARG A 340 -44.45 -5.51 33.04
C ARG A 340 -44.44 -5.55 31.52
N GLY A 341 -44.40 -4.39 30.88
CA GLY A 341 -44.31 -4.30 29.44
C GLY A 341 -43.63 -3.02 29.00
N MET A 342 -43.55 -2.85 27.69
CA MET A 342 -42.94 -1.71 27.02
C MET A 342 -43.85 -1.29 25.86
N ILE A 343 -44.06 0.01 25.72
CA ILE A 343 -44.86 0.60 24.66
C ILE A 343 -43.96 1.62 23.94
N ILE A 344 -43.94 1.58 22.61
CA ILE A 344 -43.20 2.56 21.80
C ILE A 344 -44.16 3.70 21.46
N ASP A 345 -43.81 4.92 21.85
CA ASP A 345 -44.63 6.12 21.62
C ASP A 345 -44.34 6.72 20.23
N ALA A 346 -43.08 6.69 19.79
CA ALA A 346 -42.65 7.11 18.45
C ALA A 346 -41.34 6.43 18.03
N PHE A 347 -41.23 6.08 16.75
CA PHE A 347 -39.97 5.63 16.14
C PHE A 347 -39.20 6.82 15.50
N PRO A 348 -37.85 6.80 15.49
CA PRO A 348 -37.06 7.80 14.76
C PRO A 348 -37.19 7.65 13.22
N PRO A 349 -36.95 8.71 12.43
CA PRO A 349 -36.89 8.62 10.96
C PRO A 349 -35.78 7.70 10.42
N VAL A 350 -34.65 7.59 11.14
CA VAL A 350 -33.57 6.62 10.89
C VAL A 350 -33.55 5.62 12.04
N LEU A 351 -33.99 4.39 11.77
CA LEU A 351 -34.22 3.35 12.76
C LEU A 351 -33.10 2.30 12.72
N HIS A 352 -32.50 2.03 13.88
CA HIS A 352 -31.41 1.07 14.05
C HIS A 352 -31.91 -0.17 14.81
N LEU A 353 -31.80 -1.34 14.19
CA LEU A 353 -32.20 -2.64 14.76
C LEU A 353 -30.96 -3.51 14.94
N GLN A 354 -30.50 -3.69 16.18
CA GLN A 354 -29.44 -4.64 16.51
C GLN A 354 -30.05 -6.03 16.68
N LEU A 355 -29.59 -6.99 15.90
CA LEU A 355 -29.94 -8.40 16.09
C LEU A 355 -28.98 -9.00 17.11
N LYS A 356 -29.49 -9.56 18.22
CA LYS A 356 -28.69 -10.19 19.29
C LYS A 356 -28.09 -11.54 18.84
N ARG A 357 -27.18 -11.50 17.87
CA ARG A 357 -26.42 -12.67 17.37
C ARG A 357 -25.31 -13.14 18.31
N PHE A 358 -25.18 -12.60 19.51
CA PHE A 358 -24.24 -13.05 20.53
C PHE A 358 -24.97 -13.22 21.85
N GLN A 359 -24.92 -14.43 22.42
CA GLN A 359 -25.52 -14.76 23.71
C GLN A 359 -24.61 -15.69 24.50
N TYR A 360 -24.89 -15.84 25.80
CA TYR A 360 -24.21 -16.83 26.64
C TYR A 360 -24.98 -18.15 26.59
N ASP A 361 -24.31 -19.23 26.19
CA ASP A 361 -24.88 -20.58 26.22
C ASP A 361 -24.49 -21.28 27.52
N ILE A 362 -25.50 -21.67 28.31
CA ILE A 362 -25.34 -22.30 29.62
C ILE A 362 -24.84 -23.76 29.47
N SER A 363 -25.01 -24.39 28.31
CA SER A 363 -24.54 -25.75 28.04
C SER A 363 -23.10 -25.81 27.54
N GLU A 364 -22.61 -24.75 26.88
CA GLU A 364 -21.19 -24.60 26.50
C GLU A 364 -20.36 -23.80 27.53
N ASP A 365 -21.00 -23.23 28.56
CA ASP A 365 -20.42 -22.34 29.59
C ASP A 365 -19.72 -21.08 28.99
N ALA A 366 -20.13 -20.70 27.77
CA ALA A 366 -19.40 -19.78 26.91
C ALA A 366 -20.32 -18.80 26.17
N MET A 367 -19.75 -17.69 25.69
CA MET A 367 -20.43 -16.89 24.67
C MET A 367 -20.44 -17.64 23.34
N VAL A 368 -21.57 -17.65 22.66
CA VAL A 368 -21.77 -18.25 21.32
C VAL A 368 -22.28 -17.21 20.32
N LYS A 369 -22.00 -17.43 19.03
CA LYS A 369 -22.60 -16.64 17.93
C LYS A 369 -23.77 -17.40 17.33
N LEU A 370 -24.94 -16.77 17.27
CA LEU A 370 -26.12 -17.30 16.59
C LEU A 370 -26.03 -17.01 15.08
N ASP A 371 -25.70 -18.04 14.32
CA ASP A 371 -25.69 -18.03 12.85
C ASP A 371 -27.05 -18.40 12.22
N ASP A 372 -28.07 -18.66 13.06
CA ASP A 372 -29.39 -19.12 12.64
C ASP A 372 -30.08 -18.21 11.62
N PHE A 373 -30.90 -18.83 10.77
CA PHE A 373 -31.77 -18.15 9.81
C PHE A 373 -32.74 -17.19 10.52
N PHE A 374 -32.63 -15.91 10.18
CA PHE A 374 -33.53 -14.85 10.62
C PHE A 374 -33.86 -13.93 9.43
N GLU A 375 -35.12 -13.95 9.01
CA GLU A 375 -35.64 -13.19 7.87
C GLU A 375 -36.03 -11.76 8.27
N PHE A 376 -35.63 -10.80 7.44
CA PHE A 376 -36.02 -9.39 7.56
C PHE A 376 -36.42 -8.84 6.18
N PRO A 377 -37.59 -8.18 6.06
CA PRO A 377 -38.11 -7.73 4.77
C PRO A 377 -37.47 -6.41 4.30
N GLU A 378 -37.58 -6.11 3.00
CA GLU A 378 -37.17 -4.79 2.48
C GLU A 378 -38.08 -3.66 3.02
N GLU A 379 -39.39 -3.91 3.12
CA GLU A 379 -40.38 -3.00 3.70
C GLU A 379 -41.08 -3.60 4.91
N ILE A 380 -41.26 -2.80 5.95
CA ILE A 380 -41.99 -3.17 7.18
C ILE A 380 -42.91 -2.03 7.63
N ASP A 381 -44.13 -2.35 8.02
CA ASP A 381 -45.01 -1.41 8.73
C ASP A 381 -44.84 -1.59 10.23
N LEU A 382 -44.50 -0.50 10.92
CA LEU A 382 -44.32 -0.48 12.37
C LEU A 382 -45.54 0.11 13.11
N SER A 383 -46.58 0.52 12.38
CA SER A 383 -47.86 0.98 12.95
C SER A 383 -48.49 0.05 14.00
N PRO A 384 -48.38 -1.31 13.91
CA PRO A 384 -48.93 -2.23 14.91
C PRO A 384 -48.21 -2.24 16.26
N TYR A 385 -46.97 -1.73 16.34
CA TYR A 385 -46.13 -1.78 17.55
C TYR A 385 -46.10 -0.44 18.31
N LEU A 386 -46.84 0.57 17.82
CA LEU A 386 -46.99 1.88 18.45
C LEU A 386 -48.12 1.93 19.46
N ALA A 387 -47.98 2.81 20.45
CA ALA A 387 -49.04 3.18 21.38
C ALA A 387 -50.36 3.53 20.67
N ASP A 388 -51.50 3.17 21.28
CA ASP A 388 -52.83 3.50 20.73
C ASP A 388 -53.04 5.01 20.54
N ASN A 389 -52.37 5.82 21.37
CA ASN A 389 -52.39 7.29 21.33
C ASN A 389 -51.22 7.92 20.55
N ALA A 390 -50.41 7.13 19.83
CA ALA A 390 -49.34 7.65 18.98
C ALA A 390 -49.91 8.42 17.77
N ASP A 391 -49.17 9.39 17.24
CA ASP A 391 -49.57 10.09 16.03
C ASP A 391 -49.52 9.16 14.82
N ARG A 392 -50.64 9.00 14.12
CA ARG A 392 -50.78 8.20 12.90
C ARG A 392 -51.11 9.08 11.67
N SER A 393 -50.75 10.36 11.71
CA SER A 393 -50.90 11.33 10.60
C SER A 393 -50.08 10.96 9.36
N GLU A 394 -48.83 10.54 9.56
CA GLU A 394 -47.94 9.93 8.55
C GLU A 394 -47.94 8.40 8.68
N PRO A 395 -47.80 7.64 7.58
CA PRO A 395 -47.61 6.19 7.66
C PRO A 395 -46.30 5.85 8.40
N TRP A 396 -46.30 4.76 9.16
CA TRP A 396 -45.12 4.21 9.85
C TRP A 396 -44.50 3.05 9.08
N THR A 397 -44.58 3.10 7.75
CA THR A 397 -43.86 2.21 6.84
C THR A 397 -42.40 2.63 6.75
N TYR A 398 -41.50 1.68 6.97
CA TYR A 398 -40.06 1.83 6.84
C TYR A 398 -39.54 0.97 5.69
N VAL A 399 -38.54 1.48 4.98
CA VAL A 399 -37.78 0.71 3.98
C VAL A 399 -36.35 0.56 4.44
N ILE A 400 -35.76 -0.61 4.21
CA ILE A 400 -34.37 -0.88 4.55
C ILE A 400 -33.45 0.06 3.75
N TYR A 401 -32.51 0.68 4.45
CA TYR A 401 -31.49 1.58 3.91
C TYR A 401 -30.11 0.90 3.95
N GLY A 402 -29.86 0.06 4.96
CA GLY A 402 -28.61 -0.69 5.03
C GLY A 402 -28.66 -1.94 5.88
N VAL A 403 -27.79 -2.89 5.55
CA VAL A 403 -27.50 -4.12 6.29
C VAL A 403 -26.02 -4.13 6.61
N VAL A 404 -25.64 -4.05 7.88
CA VAL A 404 -24.27 -4.32 8.32
C VAL A 404 -24.18 -5.78 8.72
N ALA A 405 -23.34 -6.52 8.01
CA ALA A 405 -23.17 -7.96 8.19
C ALA A 405 -21.80 -8.27 8.80
N HIS A 406 -21.77 -9.26 9.69
CA HIS A 406 -20.57 -9.72 10.38
C HIS A 406 -20.22 -11.15 9.98
N SER A 407 -19.00 -11.36 9.50
CA SER A 407 -18.41 -12.68 9.21
C SER A 407 -17.25 -12.96 10.16
N GLY A 408 -17.26 -14.11 10.83
CA GLY A 408 -16.34 -14.44 11.92
C GLY A 408 -17.09 -14.77 13.21
N GLY A 409 -16.36 -14.85 14.32
CA GLY A 409 -16.87 -15.24 15.63
C GLY A 409 -16.50 -14.23 16.73
N ILE A 410 -16.65 -14.62 17.99
CA ILE A 410 -16.49 -13.71 19.15
C ILE A 410 -15.05 -13.26 19.36
N ALA A 411 -14.06 -14.13 19.07
CA ALA A 411 -12.65 -13.77 19.12
C ALA A 411 -12.22 -12.80 17.99
N GLY A 412 -13.11 -12.54 17.04
CA GLY A 412 -12.94 -11.54 15.99
C GLY A 412 -13.57 -11.93 14.66
N GLY A 413 -13.80 -10.91 13.82
CA GLY A 413 -14.33 -11.06 12.48
C GLY A 413 -14.09 -9.85 11.59
N GLN A 414 -14.93 -9.72 10.57
CA GLN A 414 -14.93 -8.65 9.59
C GLN A 414 -16.35 -8.11 9.45
N TYR A 415 -16.46 -6.79 9.32
CA TYR A 415 -17.73 -6.09 9.08
C TYR A 415 -17.73 -5.52 7.67
N ASN A 416 -18.85 -5.71 6.96
CA ASN A 416 -19.13 -5.07 5.68
C ASN A 416 -20.56 -4.53 5.71
N ALA A 417 -20.83 -3.49 4.92
CA ALA A 417 -22.14 -2.86 4.86
C ALA A 417 -22.70 -2.89 3.44
N PHE A 418 -23.92 -3.38 3.29
CA PHE A 418 -24.72 -3.20 2.08
C PHE A 418 -25.61 -1.99 2.31
N LEU A 419 -25.35 -0.89 1.60
CA LEU A 419 -26.10 0.36 1.76
C LEU A 419 -26.80 0.72 0.44
N ARG A 420 -27.95 1.38 0.54
CA ARG A 420 -28.69 1.95 -0.59
C ARG A 420 -28.67 3.49 -0.48
N PRO A 421 -27.67 4.17 -1.08
CA PRO A 421 -27.42 5.60 -0.87
C PRO A 421 -28.37 6.53 -1.65
N ALA A 422 -29.18 5.98 -2.56
CA ALA A 422 -30.12 6.72 -3.41
C ALA A 422 -31.47 6.00 -3.48
N ASN A 423 -32.52 6.71 -3.87
CA ASN A 423 -33.86 6.14 -4.04
C ASN A 423 -34.04 5.45 -5.42
N ASP A 424 -32.98 4.79 -5.91
CA ASP A 424 -32.91 4.08 -7.20
C ASP A 424 -33.06 2.55 -7.08
N GLY A 425 -33.10 2.04 -5.84
CA GLY A 425 -33.16 0.61 -5.54
C GLY A 425 -31.79 -0.08 -5.50
N GLN A 426 -30.70 0.59 -5.88
CA GLN A 426 -29.39 -0.04 -6.03
C GLN A 426 -28.64 -0.14 -4.70
N PHE A 427 -28.38 -1.36 -4.25
CA PHE A 427 -27.47 -1.62 -3.15
C PHE A 427 -26.01 -1.59 -3.61
N TYR A 428 -25.13 -1.17 -2.71
CA TYR A 428 -23.69 -1.19 -2.87
C TYR A 428 -23.06 -1.81 -1.63
N LYS A 429 -22.10 -2.72 -1.82
CA LYS A 429 -21.31 -3.32 -0.76
C LYS A 429 -20.08 -2.46 -0.48
N PHE A 430 -19.92 -2.06 0.77
CA PHE A 430 -18.77 -1.35 1.31
C PHE A 430 -17.94 -2.33 2.15
N ASP A 431 -16.72 -2.58 1.69
CA ASP A 431 -15.79 -3.60 2.19
C ASP A 431 -14.41 -2.93 2.35
N ASP A 432 -14.30 -2.15 3.43
CA ASP A 432 -13.20 -1.19 3.69
C ASP A 432 -12.87 -0.29 2.48
N GLU A 433 -11.71 -0.51 1.84
CA GLU A 433 -11.23 0.29 0.70
C GLU A 433 -12.05 0.04 -0.58
N ARG A 434 -12.85 -1.04 -0.62
CA ARG A 434 -13.59 -1.49 -1.78
C ARG A 434 -15.06 -1.10 -1.70
N VAL A 435 -15.61 -0.67 -2.83
CA VAL A 435 -17.04 -0.38 -3.03
C VAL A 435 -17.44 -1.06 -4.34
N THR A 436 -18.44 -1.93 -4.28
CA THR A 436 -18.99 -2.61 -5.46
C THR A 436 -20.51 -2.48 -5.47
N LYS A 437 -21.15 -2.63 -6.63
CA LYS A 437 -22.59 -2.85 -6.67
C LYS A 437 -22.92 -4.20 -6.04
N ALA A 438 -24.12 -4.32 -5.50
CA ALA A 438 -24.67 -5.55 -4.93
C ALA A 438 -26.15 -5.69 -5.32
N THR A 439 -26.60 -6.92 -5.55
CA THR A 439 -28.02 -7.22 -5.75
C THR A 439 -28.80 -7.14 -4.43
N LEU A 440 -30.13 -7.03 -4.53
CA LEU A 440 -31.04 -7.14 -3.38
C LEU A 440 -30.84 -8.48 -2.64
N LYS A 441 -30.57 -9.57 -3.38
CA LYS A 441 -30.33 -10.90 -2.83
C LYS A 441 -29.03 -10.97 -2.02
N GLU A 442 -27.95 -10.36 -2.50
CA GLU A 442 -26.68 -10.27 -1.77
C GLU A 442 -26.78 -9.36 -0.53
N ALA A 443 -27.55 -8.27 -0.62
CA ALA A 443 -27.73 -7.33 0.49
C ALA A 443 -28.63 -7.88 1.60
N ILE A 444 -29.72 -8.56 1.25
CA ILE A 444 -30.76 -9.02 2.18
C ILE A 444 -30.66 -10.53 2.40
N HIS A 445 -31.13 -11.34 1.44
CA HIS A 445 -31.37 -12.78 1.64
C HIS A 445 -30.10 -13.55 2.03
N ASN A 446 -28.95 -13.23 1.42
CA ASN A 446 -27.69 -13.91 1.67
C ASN A 446 -27.11 -13.62 3.08
N ASN A 447 -27.68 -12.68 3.83
CA ASN A 447 -27.30 -12.32 5.19
C ASN A 447 -28.29 -12.84 6.27
N PHE A 448 -29.34 -13.60 5.91
CA PHE A 448 -30.33 -14.14 6.85
C PHE A 448 -29.73 -15.15 7.85
N GLY A 449 -28.78 -15.99 7.44
CA GLY A 449 -28.15 -17.01 8.30
C GLY A 449 -28.16 -18.41 7.67
N ALA A 450 -28.03 -19.44 8.50
CA ALA A 450 -28.09 -20.85 8.10
C ALA A 450 -29.43 -21.48 8.49
N GLU A 451 -30.12 -22.12 7.54
CA GLU A 451 -31.38 -22.83 7.77
C GLU A 451 -31.21 -24.09 8.63
N ASP A 452 -30.04 -24.72 8.52
CA ASP A 452 -29.67 -25.98 9.18
C ASP A 452 -29.19 -25.83 10.65
N GLY A 453 -29.09 -24.60 11.19
CA GLY A 453 -28.46 -24.33 12.49
C GLY A 453 -26.96 -24.65 12.58
N LYS A 454 -26.31 -24.97 11.45
CA LYS A 454 -24.87 -25.28 11.36
C LYS A 454 -24.07 -23.97 11.32
N PRO A 455 -22.99 -23.82 12.13
CA PRO A 455 -22.19 -22.60 12.14
C PRO A 455 -21.58 -22.34 10.76
N THR A 456 -21.69 -21.10 10.27
CA THR A 456 -21.37 -20.74 8.90
C THR A 456 -20.27 -19.69 8.83
N LYS A 457 -19.37 -19.84 7.85
CA LYS A 457 -18.36 -18.82 7.55
C LYS A 457 -18.89 -17.67 6.69
N LYS A 458 -20.18 -17.72 6.30
CA LYS A 458 -20.86 -16.62 5.60
C LYS A 458 -21.06 -15.42 6.53
N PRO A 459 -21.13 -14.19 5.99
CA PRO A 459 -21.59 -13.04 6.76
C PRO A 459 -23.06 -13.23 7.17
N THR A 460 -23.41 -12.71 8.34
CA THR A 460 -24.78 -12.70 8.88
C THR A 460 -25.14 -11.28 9.29
N ALA A 461 -26.35 -10.82 9.00
CA ALA A 461 -26.81 -9.47 9.37
C ALA A 461 -26.75 -9.28 10.89
N TYR A 462 -26.15 -8.17 11.34
CA TYR A 462 -25.97 -7.86 12.77
C TYR A 462 -26.66 -6.55 13.16
N LEU A 463 -26.55 -5.52 12.32
CA LEU A 463 -27.28 -4.26 12.46
C LEU A 463 -28.05 -3.98 11.17
N LEU A 464 -29.37 -3.86 11.27
CA LEU A 464 -30.23 -3.38 10.20
C LEU A 464 -30.50 -1.89 10.38
N ILE A 465 -30.50 -1.13 9.29
CA ILE A 465 -30.78 0.30 9.28
C ILE A 465 -31.98 0.53 8.36
N TYR A 466 -33.08 1.01 8.93
CA TYR A 466 -34.33 1.29 8.25
C TYR A 466 -34.58 2.80 8.21
N THR A 467 -35.32 3.27 7.20
CA THR A 467 -35.66 4.69 7.02
C THR A 467 -37.13 4.87 6.72
N ARG A 468 -37.76 5.89 7.32
CA ARG A 468 -39.21 6.12 7.18
C ARG A 468 -39.57 6.50 5.74
N LYS A 469 -40.45 5.73 5.10
CA LYS A 469 -40.76 5.82 3.67
C LYS A 469 -41.29 7.20 3.25
N SER A 470 -42.04 7.88 4.12
CA SER A 470 -42.55 9.24 3.90
C SER A 470 -41.45 10.32 3.82
N ARG A 471 -40.30 10.12 4.49
CA ARG A 471 -39.24 11.13 4.64
C ARG A 471 -37.96 10.81 3.86
N LEU A 472 -37.99 9.79 2.99
CA LEU A 472 -36.85 9.39 2.14
C LEU A 472 -36.28 10.55 1.31
N GLY A 473 -37.14 11.44 0.79
CA GLY A 473 -36.73 12.59 -0.02
C GLY A 473 -35.91 13.63 0.75
N ASP A 474 -36.15 13.78 2.05
CA ASP A 474 -35.40 14.70 2.92
C ASP A 474 -34.12 14.05 3.45
N LEU A 475 -34.21 12.76 3.83
CA LEU A 475 -33.09 11.97 4.34
C LEU A 475 -31.99 11.75 3.29
N LEU A 476 -32.38 11.32 2.10
CA LEU A 476 -31.49 10.95 0.97
C LEU A 476 -31.48 12.00 -0.15
N GLY A 477 -31.99 13.21 0.12
CA GLY A 477 -32.12 14.28 -0.87
C GLY A 477 -30.79 14.77 -1.47
N ASN A 478 -30.90 15.67 -2.44
CA ASN A 478 -29.73 16.18 -3.16
C ASN A 478 -28.76 16.97 -2.26
N PHE A 479 -27.48 16.60 -2.30
CA PHE A 479 -26.38 17.32 -1.67
C PHE A 479 -25.67 18.21 -2.71
N THR A 480 -25.52 19.50 -2.42
CA THR A 480 -24.95 20.49 -3.34
C THR A 480 -23.57 20.98 -2.87
N LYS A 481 -22.80 21.62 -3.76
CA LYS A 481 -21.54 22.26 -3.37
C LYS A 481 -21.73 23.42 -2.38
N ASN A 482 -22.93 23.97 -2.27
CA ASN A 482 -23.26 25.06 -1.35
C ASN A 482 -23.52 24.56 0.08
N ASP A 483 -23.78 23.26 0.27
CA ASP A 483 -23.92 22.63 1.58
C ASP A 483 -22.55 22.40 2.29
N VAL A 484 -21.44 22.69 1.61
CA VAL A 484 -20.05 22.49 2.13
C VAL A 484 -19.47 23.81 2.67
N PRO A 485 -18.96 23.85 3.92
CA PRO A 485 -18.25 25.00 4.46
C PRO A 485 -16.97 25.32 3.65
N GLN A 486 -16.91 26.53 3.08
CA GLN A 486 -15.78 26.96 2.24
C GLN A 486 -14.41 26.87 2.94
N ARG A 487 -14.37 27.01 4.28
CA ARG A 487 -13.14 26.85 5.07
C ARG A 487 -12.51 25.46 4.91
N ILE A 488 -13.30 24.39 4.92
CA ILE A 488 -12.79 23.01 4.73
C ILE A 488 -12.18 22.87 3.33
N VAL A 489 -12.85 23.41 2.32
CA VAL A 489 -12.38 23.43 0.92
C VAL A 489 -11.02 24.13 0.82
N GLN A 490 -10.87 25.30 1.46
CA GLN A 490 -9.63 26.09 1.46
C GLN A 490 -8.49 25.41 2.22
N GLU A 491 -8.75 24.85 3.41
CA GLU A 491 -7.73 24.18 4.22
C GLU A 491 -7.22 22.89 3.53
N LEU A 492 -8.11 22.05 3.00
CA LEU A 492 -7.68 20.83 2.29
C LEU A 492 -7.01 21.14 0.94
N ALA A 493 -7.44 22.18 0.22
CA ALA A 493 -6.71 22.65 -0.96
C ALA A 493 -5.27 23.09 -0.59
N ARG A 494 -5.09 23.84 0.51
CA ARG A 494 -3.77 24.26 0.99
C ARG A 494 -2.89 23.07 1.41
N GLU A 495 -3.46 22.11 2.15
CA GLU A 495 -2.74 20.87 2.50
C GLU A 495 -2.34 20.05 1.26
N THR A 496 -3.22 19.97 0.26
CA THR A 496 -2.97 19.18 -0.95
C THR A 496 -1.87 19.82 -1.80
N ALA A 497 -1.90 21.15 -1.95
CA ALA A 497 -0.83 21.91 -2.59
C ALA A 497 0.51 21.77 -1.85
N GLU A 498 0.52 21.79 -0.51
CA GLU A 498 1.73 21.62 0.30
C GLU A 498 2.29 20.18 0.23
N LYS A 499 1.42 19.15 0.19
CA LYS A 499 1.82 17.75 -0.03
C LYS A 499 2.40 17.57 -1.43
N ALA A 500 1.78 18.13 -2.46
CA ALA A 500 2.28 18.12 -3.84
C ALA A 500 3.62 18.85 -3.96
N ARG A 501 3.79 20.00 -3.28
CA ARG A 501 5.05 20.74 -3.22
C ARG A 501 6.17 19.91 -2.60
N LYS A 502 5.91 19.27 -1.45
CA LYS A 502 6.88 18.39 -0.78
C LYS A 502 7.26 17.18 -1.63
N ALA A 503 6.29 16.52 -2.26
CA ALA A 503 6.54 15.40 -3.17
C ALA A 503 7.38 15.83 -4.39
N ALA A 504 7.11 17.01 -4.96
CA ALA A 504 7.92 17.57 -6.06
C ALA A 504 9.34 17.97 -5.62
N GLU A 505 9.50 18.51 -4.41
CA GLU A 505 10.83 18.77 -3.81
C GLU A 505 11.61 17.48 -3.53
N GLU A 506 10.93 16.42 -3.09
CA GLU A 506 11.52 15.10 -2.84
C GLU A 506 11.90 14.38 -4.14
N GLU A 507 11.03 14.39 -5.16
CA GLU A 507 11.36 13.88 -6.49
C GLU A 507 12.55 14.62 -7.10
N LYS A 508 12.60 15.95 -6.97
CA LYS A 508 13.73 16.76 -7.42
C LYS A 508 15.03 16.41 -6.68
N ARG A 509 14.97 16.08 -5.38
CA ARG A 509 16.13 15.56 -4.63
C ARG A 509 16.53 14.16 -5.11
N ARG A 510 15.55 13.29 -5.42
CA ARG A 510 15.77 11.92 -5.91
C ARG A 510 16.43 11.87 -7.29
N LEU A 511 16.08 12.81 -8.17
CA LEU A 511 16.69 12.93 -9.51
C LEU A 511 18.07 13.60 -9.49
N ASN A 512 18.32 14.48 -8.53
CA ASN A 512 19.61 15.16 -8.39
C ASN A 512 20.74 14.23 -7.92
N VAL A 513 21.97 14.68 -8.17
CA VAL A 513 23.23 14.15 -7.65
C VAL A 513 23.97 15.30 -6.97
N GLU A 514 24.48 15.04 -5.78
CA GLU A 514 25.32 15.96 -5.00
C GLU A 514 26.80 15.66 -5.29
N ILE A 515 27.51 16.63 -5.85
CA ILE A 515 28.93 16.54 -6.20
C ILE A 515 29.73 17.43 -5.24
N SER A 516 30.54 16.81 -4.38
CA SER A 516 31.56 17.50 -3.59
C SER A 516 32.84 17.63 -4.40
N LEU A 517 33.16 18.83 -4.86
CA LEU A 517 34.32 19.12 -5.71
C LEU A 517 35.50 19.65 -4.88
N ILE A 518 36.62 18.94 -4.95
CA ILE A 518 37.92 19.30 -4.35
C ILE A 518 38.81 19.86 -5.47
N SER A 519 39.61 20.88 -5.19
CA SER A 519 40.53 21.52 -6.13
C SER A 519 41.90 21.75 -5.49
N ASP A 520 42.90 22.15 -6.28
CA ASP A 520 44.21 22.51 -5.72
C ASP A 520 44.12 23.73 -4.77
N GLU A 521 43.18 24.66 -4.97
CA GLU A 521 42.84 25.71 -3.99
C GLU A 521 42.41 25.11 -2.65
N THR A 522 41.56 24.07 -2.69
CA THR A 522 41.06 23.36 -1.51
C THR A 522 42.21 22.64 -0.79
N PHE A 523 43.06 21.96 -1.55
CA PHE A 523 44.20 21.20 -1.02
C PHE A 523 45.29 22.11 -0.40
N GLN A 524 45.56 23.27 -1.01
CA GLN A 524 46.55 24.23 -0.50
C GLN A 524 46.15 24.96 0.79
N ASN A 525 44.87 24.92 1.15
CA ASN A 525 44.36 25.41 2.44
C ASN A 525 44.02 24.26 3.40
N HIS A 526 44.28 23.00 3.03
CA HIS A 526 44.02 21.85 3.90
C HIS A 526 45.27 21.44 4.68
N HIS A 527 45.14 21.52 6.00
CA HIS A 527 46.22 21.27 6.96
C HIS A 527 46.17 19.87 7.59
N GLY A 528 45.12 19.09 7.30
CA GLY A 528 44.89 17.76 7.87
C GLY A 528 45.33 16.57 6.99
N LEU A 529 44.78 15.40 7.29
CA LEU A 529 44.93 14.15 6.52
C LEU A 529 44.08 14.18 5.23
N ASP A 530 44.52 13.48 4.19
CA ASP A 530 43.92 13.47 2.84
C ASP A 530 43.91 14.85 2.15
N LEU A 531 42.97 15.12 1.22
CA LEU A 531 43.02 16.28 0.32
C LEU A 531 42.07 17.45 0.69
N SER A 532 41.10 17.25 1.57
CA SER A 532 40.15 18.28 2.01
C SER A 532 39.56 17.94 3.38
N THR A 533 38.87 18.87 4.01
CA THR A 533 38.03 18.55 5.17
C THR A 533 36.87 17.62 4.75
N ALA A 534 36.41 16.79 5.70
CA ALA A 534 35.46 15.71 5.40
C ALA A 534 34.01 16.19 5.24
N ILE A 535 33.70 17.40 5.71
CA ILE A 535 32.39 18.05 5.73
C ILE A 535 32.52 19.37 4.97
N SER A 536 31.61 19.66 4.03
CA SER A 536 31.59 20.97 3.35
C SER A 536 31.10 22.07 4.28
N SER A 537 31.79 23.22 4.32
CA SER A 537 31.36 24.41 5.07
C SER A 537 31.64 25.67 4.26
N PRO A 538 30.65 26.57 4.03
CA PRO A 538 30.84 27.79 3.23
C PRO A 538 31.91 28.76 3.76
N THR A 539 32.35 28.61 5.00
CA THR A 539 33.40 29.43 5.63
C THR A 539 34.78 28.76 5.64
N ASP A 540 34.89 27.49 5.26
CA ASP A 540 36.14 26.73 5.28
C ASP A 540 36.71 26.59 3.86
N LEU A 541 37.87 27.22 3.63
CA LEU A 541 38.61 27.17 2.36
C LEU A 541 39.22 25.79 2.08
N ALA A 542 39.41 24.95 3.11
CA ALA A 542 39.84 23.56 3.00
C ALA A 542 38.70 22.59 2.64
N SER A 543 37.45 23.09 2.54
CA SER A 543 36.28 22.25 2.31
C SER A 543 35.88 22.14 0.83
N PRO A 544 35.29 21.00 0.41
CA PRO A 544 34.85 20.80 -0.97
C PRO A 544 33.64 21.67 -1.31
N ARG A 545 33.62 22.25 -2.52
CA ARG A 545 32.47 23.00 -3.05
C ARG A 545 31.37 22.04 -3.50
N VAL A 546 30.16 22.19 -2.97
CA VAL A 546 29.03 21.28 -3.26
C VAL A 546 28.18 21.80 -4.41
N TYR A 547 28.05 21.00 -5.46
CA TYR A 547 27.16 21.25 -6.60
C TYR A 547 26.01 20.24 -6.61
N ASN A 548 24.79 20.73 -6.83
CA ASN A 548 23.62 19.88 -7.07
C ASN A 548 23.23 19.97 -8.55
N ILE A 549 23.22 18.84 -9.25
CA ILE A 549 22.87 18.74 -10.67
C ILE A 549 21.94 17.55 -10.91
N LEU A 550 21.25 17.49 -12.06
CA LEU A 550 20.46 16.31 -12.45
C LEU A 550 21.39 15.12 -12.75
N GLY A 551 21.05 13.92 -12.27
CA GLY A 551 21.84 12.72 -12.58
C GLY A 551 21.88 12.33 -14.06
N ALA A 552 20.88 12.77 -14.83
CA ALA A 552 20.83 12.65 -16.28
C ALA A 552 21.76 13.62 -17.03
N ALA A 553 22.37 14.61 -16.36
CA ALA A 553 23.36 15.47 -16.97
C ALA A 553 24.64 14.68 -17.30
N THR A 554 25.31 15.09 -18.38
CA THR A 554 26.57 14.50 -18.84
C THR A 554 27.78 15.11 -18.14
N LEU A 555 28.88 14.35 -18.11
CA LEU A 555 30.17 14.87 -17.66
C LEU A 555 30.60 16.10 -18.49
N ALA A 556 30.35 16.12 -19.80
CA ALA A 556 30.64 17.26 -20.68
C ALA A 556 29.97 18.58 -20.23
N GLU A 557 28.68 18.54 -19.88
CA GLU A 557 27.93 19.71 -19.41
C GLU A 557 28.50 20.24 -18.09
N PHE A 558 28.89 19.33 -17.18
CA PHE A 558 29.57 19.70 -15.93
C PHE A 558 30.99 20.26 -16.19
N THR A 559 31.77 19.68 -17.10
CA THR A 559 33.08 20.21 -17.52
C THR A 559 32.94 21.63 -18.07
N LEU A 560 31.95 21.89 -18.93
CA LEU A 560 31.69 23.22 -19.50
C LEU A 560 31.34 24.24 -18.41
N LYS A 561 30.49 23.86 -17.44
CA LYS A 561 30.14 24.72 -16.30
C LYS A 561 31.35 25.09 -15.45
N ILE A 562 32.09 24.08 -14.95
CA ILE A 562 33.25 24.32 -14.07
C ILE A 562 34.39 25.04 -14.79
N ALA A 563 34.63 24.74 -16.07
CA ALA A 563 35.62 25.44 -16.87
C ALA A 563 35.24 26.92 -17.08
N ALA A 564 33.95 27.23 -17.29
CA ALA A 564 33.48 28.61 -17.36
C ALA A 564 33.62 29.36 -16.02
N GLU A 565 33.26 28.71 -14.90
CA GLU A 565 33.44 29.27 -13.55
C GLU A 565 34.91 29.57 -13.20
N LYS A 566 35.86 28.79 -13.76
CA LYS A 566 37.32 28.99 -13.59
C LYS A 566 38.00 29.77 -14.73
N GLY A 567 37.27 30.23 -15.75
CA GLY A 567 37.85 30.95 -16.90
C GLY A 567 38.76 30.10 -17.81
N LEU A 568 38.64 28.77 -17.75
CA LEU A 568 39.45 27.80 -18.49
C LEU A 568 38.73 27.27 -19.75
N LYS A 569 39.50 26.64 -20.65
CA LYS A 569 38.93 25.83 -21.75
C LYS A 569 38.69 24.41 -21.23
N SER A 570 37.54 23.82 -21.55
CA SER A 570 37.14 22.47 -21.09
C SER A 570 38.22 21.38 -21.29
N LYS A 571 38.98 21.43 -22.39
CA LYS A 571 40.10 20.50 -22.65
C LYS A 571 41.29 20.58 -21.66
N ARG A 572 41.34 21.62 -20.80
CA ARG A 572 42.33 21.81 -19.73
C ARG A 572 41.81 21.43 -18.34
N THR A 573 40.60 20.86 -18.24
CA THR A 573 39.98 20.45 -16.98
C THR A 573 39.70 18.96 -17.03
N ARG A 574 40.23 18.20 -16.07
CA ARG A 574 39.89 16.78 -15.85
C ARG A 574 39.19 16.62 -14.51
N PHE A 575 38.36 15.59 -14.40
CA PHE A 575 37.80 15.17 -13.11
C PHE A 575 38.32 13.79 -12.76
N TRP A 576 38.67 13.61 -11.49
CA TRP A 576 39.04 12.34 -10.90
C TRP A 576 37.95 11.88 -9.94
N PHE A 577 37.57 10.62 -10.04
CA PHE A 577 36.71 9.99 -9.05
C PHE A 577 37.47 9.76 -7.75
N MET A 578 36.93 10.23 -6.63
CA MET A 578 37.49 10.04 -5.30
C MET A 578 36.89 8.79 -4.65
N ALA A 579 37.70 7.78 -4.37
CA ALA A 579 37.27 6.53 -3.76
C ALA A 579 37.64 6.45 -2.27
N ASN A 580 36.79 5.76 -1.49
CA ASN A 580 37.08 5.40 -0.10
C ASN A 580 37.93 4.12 -0.09
N ARG A 581 39.21 4.22 0.26
CA ARG A 581 40.13 3.08 0.35
C ARG A 581 39.94 2.29 1.67
N GLN A 582 40.40 1.04 1.70
CA GLN A 582 40.21 0.12 2.85
C GLN A 582 40.80 0.64 4.18
N ASN A 583 41.87 1.43 4.09
CA ASN A 583 42.55 2.13 5.19
C ASN A 583 41.75 3.34 5.75
N LYS A 584 40.54 3.62 5.23
CA LYS A 584 39.68 4.77 5.51
C LYS A 584 40.19 6.13 4.98
N THR A 585 41.13 6.17 4.04
CA THR A 585 41.47 7.40 3.31
C THR A 585 40.57 7.61 2.09
N ILE A 586 40.39 8.86 1.69
CA ILE A 586 39.59 9.27 0.52
C ILE A 586 40.51 9.93 -0.51
N ARG A 587 40.83 9.23 -1.59
CA ARG A 587 41.85 9.62 -2.57
C ARG A 587 41.34 9.56 -4.01
N PRO A 588 41.91 10.33 -4.95
CA PRO A 588 41.70 10.11 -6.39
C PRO A 588 42.07 8.67 -6.76
N GLU A 589 41.20 7.98 -7.49
CA GLU A 589 41.44 6.60 -7.93
C GLU A 589 41.56 6.51 -9.45
N SER A 590 40.63 7.14 -10.18
CA SER A 590 40.56 7.06 -11.63
C SER A 590 40.08 8.36 -12.27
N PRO A 591 40.64 8.77 -13.42
CA PRO A 591 40.13 9.89 -14.19
C PRO A 591 38.81 9.52 -14.87
N LEU A 592 37.89 10.47 -14.96
CA LEU A 592 36.65 10.37 -15.73
C LEU A 592 36.93 10.85 -17.16
N GLU A 593 37.20 9.92 -18.07
CA GLU A 593 37.62 10.21 -19.45
C GLU A 593 36.47 10.19 -20.48
N ASP A 594 35.36 9.50 -20.17
CA ASP A 594 34.16 9.52 -21.01
C ASP A 594 33.28 10.74 -20.70
N HIS A 595 33.44 11.78 -21.52
CA HIS A 595 32.64 13.00 -21.42
C HIS A 595 31.16 12.82 -21.80
N THR A 596 30.76 11.70 -22.42
CA THR A 596 29.37 11.41 -22.79
C THR A 596 28.59 10.71 -21.68
N GLU A 597 29.28 10.15 -20.69
CA GLU A 597 28.68 9.44 -19.56
C GLU A 597 27.87 10.41 -18.66
N THR A 598 26.70 9.96 -18.20
CA THR A 598 25.87 10.71 -17.24
C THR A 598 26.23 10.39 -15.79
N PHE A 599 25.92 11.29 -14.86
CA PHE A 599 26.20 11.03 -13.44
C PHE A 599 25.43 9.84 -12.87
N ASP A 600 24.25 9.52 -13.40
CA ASP A 600 23.52 8.26 -13.13
C ASP A 600 24.27 7.01 -13.61
N GLN A 601 25.00 7.09 -14.73
CA GLN A 601 25.86 6.00 -15.22
C GLN A 601 27.13 5.86 -14.37
N ILE A 602 27.80 6.98 -14.05
CA ILE A 602 28.98 7.02 -13.16
C ILE A 602 28.65 6.38 -11.80
N ILE A 603 27.53 6.77 -11.17
CA ILE A 603 27.08 6.22 -9.88
C ILE A 603 26.86 4.70 -9.97
N ARG A 604 26.23 4.21 -11.05
CA ARG A 604 25.99 2.77 -11.26
C ARG A 604 27.29 1.99 -11.48
N ARG A 605 28.24 2.53 -12.26
CA ARG A 605 29.56 1.92 -12.46
C ARG A 605 30.31 1.79 -11.14
N GLN A 606 30.34 2.86 -10.35
CA GLN A 606 31.03 2.91 -9.06
C GLN A 606 30.23 2.32 -7.89
N ARG A 607 29.04 1.72 -8.15
CA ARG A 607 28.18 1.03 -7.17
C ARG A 607 27.86 1.85 -5.91
N ILE A 608 27.67 3.15 -6.07
CA ILE A 608 27.42 4.07 -4.95
C ILE A 608 25.93 4.05 -4.60
N ASN A 609 25.62 3.70 -3.35
CA ASN A 609 24.22 3.62 -2.89
C ASN A 609 23.59 5.01 -2.71
N ASP A 610 24.36 5.96 -2.19
CA ASP A 610 23.95 7.36 -2.06
C ASP A 610 24.20 8.14 -3.36
N ARG A 611 23.30 9.06 -3.72
CA ARG A 611 23.50 9.98 -4.87
C ARG A 611 24.45 11.15 -4.52
N LYS A 612 25.54 10.83 -3.82
CA LYS A 612 26.57 11.73 -3.31
C LYS A 612 27.93 11.24 -3.80
N ILE A 613 28.62 12.04 -4.61
CA ILE A 613 29.94 11.70 -5.15
C ILE A 613 30.97 12.76 -4.78
N ARG A 614 32.22 12.33 -4.64
CA ARG A 614 33.38 13.21 -4.43
C ARG A 614 34.22 13.18 -5.70
N LEU A 615 34.56 14.37 -6.21
CA LEU A 615 35.42 14.54 -7.39
C LEU A 615 36.59 15.47 -7.04
N TYR A 616 37.77 15.20 -7.59
CA TYR A 616 38.88 16.15 -7.63
C TYR A 616 38.98 16.76 -9.02
N VAL A 617 39.14 18.08 -9.13
CA VAL A 617 39.37 18.78 -10.40
C VAL A 617 40.85 19.04 -10.61
N GLU A 618 41.37 18.48 -11.71
CA GLU A 618 42.73 18.66 -12.19
C GLU A 618 42.75 19.73 -13.29
N GLU A 619 43.69 20.67 -13.19
CA GLU A 619 43.85 21.77 -14.14
C GLU A 619 45.19 21.63 -14.88
N MET A 620 45.15 21.63 -16.21
CA MET A 620 46.35 21.45 -17.03
C MET A 620 47.26 22.68 -16.94
N GLU A 621 48.51 22.46 -16.52
CA GLU A 621 49.59 23.47 -16.50
C GLU A 621 49.63 24.30 -17.81
N PRO A 622 49.83 25.63 -17.75
CA PRO A 622 49.74 26.50 -18.92
C PRO A 622 50.66 26.12 -20.09
N GLU A 623 51.82 25.51 -19.80
CA GLU A 623 52.83 25.07 -20.77
C GLU A 623 52.48 23.73 -21.44
N LYS A 624 51.58 22.93 -20.85
CA LYS A 624 51.17 21.62 -21.38
C LYS A 624 49.97 21.74 -22.31
N SER A 625 49.86 20.75 -23.21
CA SER A 625 48.81 20.65 -24.23
C SER A 625 48.19 19.26 -24.36
N ILE A 626 48.72 18.24 -23.66
CA ILE A 626 48.29 16.84 -23.69
C ILE A 626 48.38 16.31 -22.25
N TRP A 627 47.42 15.52 -21.82
CA TRP A 627 47.44 14.84 -20.52
C TRP A 627 48.46 13.66 -20.53
N PRO A 628 49.10 13.35 -19.39
CA PRO A 628 50.14 12.32 -19.30
C PRO A 628 49.61 10.89 -19.56
N LEU A 629 50.51 10.02 -20.03
CA LEU A 629 50.18 8.66 -20.48
C LEU A 629 49.95 7.70 -19.31
N ARG A 630 48.83 6.98 -19.37
CA ARG A 630 48.33 6.09 -18.30
C ARG A 630 48.62 4.61 -18.55
N VAL A 631 49.01 4.23 -19.77
CA VAL A 631 49.14 2.84 -20.22
C VAL A 631 50.51 2.58 -20.84
N GLY A 632 51.09 1.41 -20.60
CA GLY A 632 52.37 0.96 -21.15
C GLY A 632 53.57 1.20 -20.23
N SER A 633 54.78 1.03 -20.78
CA SER A 633 56.06 1.15 -20.07
C SER A 633 56.38 2.56 -19.55
N HIS A 634 55.71 3.58 -20.09
CA HIS A 634 55.84 4.99 -19.72
C HIS A 634 54.62 5.48 -18.92
N SER A 635 54.00 4.61 -18.11
CA SER A 635 52.83 4.95 -17.31
C SER A 635 53.19 5.88 -16.14
N GLU A 636 52.49 7.02 -16.08
CA GLU A 636 52.69 8.08 -15.08
C GLU A 636 51.54 8.11 -14.07
N ILE A 637 51.88 8.18 -12.78
CA ILE A 637 50.95 8.28 -11.64
C ILE A 637 50.86 9.70 -11.11
N LEU A 638 49.67 10.04 -10.60
CA LEU A 638 49.34 11.30 -9.93
C LEU A 638 49.65 11.20 -8.43
N LEU A 639 50.73 11.85 -7.98
CA LEU A 639 51.08 12.00 -6.57
C LEU A 639 50.78 13.42 -6.07
N PHE A 640 50.45 13.55 -4.80
CA PHE A 640 50.15 14.82 -4.14
C PHE A 640 51.27 15.18 -3.16
N LEU A 641 51.65 16.45 -3.09
CA LEU A 641 52.75 16.93 -2.26
C LEU A 641 52.24 17.77 -1.09
N LYS A 642 52.61 17.38 0.14
CA LYS A 642 52.40 18.17 1.37
C LYS A 642 53.74 18.58 1.98
N HIS A 643 53.91 19.86 2.28
CA HIS A 643 55.07 20.36 3.01
C HIS A 643 54.80 20.31 4.53
N TYR A 644 55.76 19.82 5.31
CA TYR A 644 55.79 19.93 6.76
C TYR A 644 56.83 20.97 7.19
N ASN A 645 56.44 21.93 8.03
CA ASN A 645 57.32 22.98 8.52
C ASN A 645 57.45 22.94 10.06
N PRO A 646 58.52 22.33 10.62
CA PRO A 646 58.70 22.21 12.07
C PRO A 646 58.91 23.56 12.77
N LEU A 647 59.20 24.65 12.03
CA LEU A 647 59.29 26.00 12.58
C LEU A 647 57.92 26.67 12.75
N GLN A 648 56.88 26.20 12.05
CA GLN A 648 55.52 26.70 12.25
C GLN A 648 54.84 26.01 13.44
N GLU A 649 55.15 24.73 13.70
CA GLU A 649 54.64 23.95 14.86
C GLU A 649 54.85 24.65 16.22
N GLN A 650 55.87 25.50 16.34
CA GLN A 650 56.20 26.23 17.57
C GLN A 650 55.55 27.63 17.67
N VAL A 651 54.82 28.08 16.64
CA VAL A 651 54.36 29.48 16.49
C VAL A 651 52.92 29.61 15.97
N LEU A 652 52.41 28.61 15.25
CA LEU A 652 51.08 28.56 14.64
C LEU A 652 50.49 27.15 14.74
N GLU A 653 49.16 27.03 14.75
CA GLU A 653 48.45 25.75 14.93
C GLU A 653 48.48 24.83 13.68
N GLU A 654 49.11 25.26 12.58
CA GLU A 654 49.06 24.63 11.26
C GLU A 654 50.48 24.34 10.69
N PRO A 655 51.12 23.22 11.07
CA PRO A 655 52.48 22.87 10.62
C PRO A 655 52.55 22.18 9.25
N MET A 656 51.43 21.64 8.75
CA MET A 656 51.31 20.96 7.45
C MET A 656 50.61 21.83 6.42
N ARG A 657 50.96 21.73 5.14
CA ARG A 657 50.23 22.38 4.04
C ARG A 657 50.30 21.61 2.72
N GLY A 658 49.19 21.45 2.00
CA GLY A 658 49.20 21.00 0.61
C GLY A 658 49.92 21.98 -0.32
N VAL A 659 50.65 21.46 -1.31
CA VAL A 659 51.45 22.27 -2.24
C VAL A 659 50.88 22.19 -3.65
N CYS A 660 50.91 21.00 -4.26
CA CYS A 660 50.42 20.73 -5.61
C CYS A 660 50.33 19.22 -5.86
N HIS A 661 49.83 18.84 -7.02
CA HIS A 661 49.95 17.50 -7.57
C HIS A 661 51.12 17.41 -8.57
N VAL A 662 51.70 16.23 -8.75
CA VAL A 662 52.78 15.95 -9.71
C VAL A 662 52.63 14.59 -10.36
N TYR A 663 53.05 14.50 -11.62
CA TYR A 663 53.14 13.23 -12.36
C TYR A 663 54.54 12.65 -12.36
N VAL A 664 54.69 11.41 -11.90
CA VAL A 664 55.96 10.64 -11.93
C VAL A 664 55.78 9.31 -12.66
N ARG A 665 56.85 8.81 -13.28
CA ARG A 665 56.84 7.51 -13.98
C ARG A 665 56.97 6.38 -12.97
N LYS A 666 56.18 5.31 -13.11
CA LYS A 666 56.27 4.15 -12.20
C LYS A 666 57.67 3.51 -12.13
N SER A 667 58.50 3.68 -13.16
CA SER A 667 59.89 3.18 -13.21
C SER A 667 60.95 4.20 -12.79
N GLY A 668 60.57 5.42 -12.37
CA GLY A 668 61.51 6.42 -11.84
C GLY A 668 61.88 6.11 -10.39
N GLU A 669 63.04 6.61 -9.95
CA GLU A 669 63.49 6.60 -8.56
C GLU A 669 62.84 7.72 -7.74
N ALA A 670 62.60 7.50 -6.45
CA ALA A 670 62.11 8.53 -5.54
C ALA A 670 63.05 9.76 -5.46
N SER A 671 64.34 9.59 -5.74
CA SER A 671 65.35 10.64 -5.87
C SER A 671 64.96 11.77 -6.86
N GLU A 672 64.23 11.45 -7.94
CA GLU A 672 63.75 12.43 -8.93
C GLU A 672 62.80 13.47 -8.29
N LEU A 673 62.00 13.02 -7.31
CA LEU A 673 60.99 13.85 -6.64
C LEU A 673 61.65 15.00 -5.87
N SER A 674 62.77 14.75 -5.19
CA SER A 674 63.49 15.76 -4.41
C SER A 674 64.02 16.91 -5.28
N THR A 675 64.55 16.61 -6.48
CA THR A 675 64.96 17.63 -7.45
C THR A 675 63.77 18.47 -7.92
N ARG A 676 62.62 17.82 -8.14
CA ARG A 676 61.39 18.47 -8.61
C ARG A 676 60.72 19.33 -7.53
N ILE A 677 60.70 18.86 -6.28
CA ILE A 677 60.26 19.61 -5.10
C ILE A 677 61.12 20.85 -4.89
N ASN A 678 62.45 20.73 -4.97
CA ASN A 678 63.35 21.90 -4.87
C ASN A 678 63.01 22.97 -5.93
N LYS A 679 62.70 22.58 -7.18
CA LYS A 679 62.23 23.51 -8.21
C LYS A 679 60.86 24.13 -7.88
N ILE A 680 59.88 23.33 -7.46
CA ILE A 680 58.51 23.79 -7.14
C ILE A 680 58.52 24.79 -5.97
N MET A 681 59.33 24.52 -4.95
CA MET A 681 59.41 25.32 -3.73
C MET A 681 60.39 26.51 -3.84
N ASN A 682 61.04 26.70 -5.00
CA ASN A 682 62.13 27.66 -5.23
C ASN A 682 63.28 27.55 -4.20
N TRP A 683 63.69 26.32 -3.87
CA TRP A 683 64.79 26.03 -2.96
C TRP A 683 66.10 25.79 -3.72
N PRO A 684 67.28 26.12 -3.16
CA PRO A 684 68.57 25.77 -3.76
C PRO A 684 68.71 24.26 -3.95
N SER A 685 69.25 23.82 -5.10
CA SER A 685 69.37 22.39 -5.45
C SER A 685 70.20 21.54 -4.49
N ALA A 686 70.97 22.18 -3.59
CA ALA A 686 71.75 21.53 -2.53
C ALA A 686 70.94 21.23 -1.24
N VAL A 687 69.68 21.67 -1.16
CA VAL A 687 68.81 21.38 0.00
C VAL A 687 68.43 19.90 0.00
N GLN A 688 68.91 19.19 1.02
CA GLN A 688 68.45 17.84 1.35
C GLN A 688 67.08 17.89 2.04
N MET A 689 66.27 16.87 1.78
CA MET A 689 64.93 16.71 2.33
C MET A 689 64.65 15.24 2.62
N ILE A 690 63.74 14.99 3.55
CA ILE A 690 63.23 13.65 3.86
C ILE A 690 61.82 13.53 3.29
N LEU A 691 61.54 12.41 2.63
CA LEU A 691 60.26 12.09 2.02
C LEU A 691 59.53 11.01 2.85
N PHE A 692 58.24 11.19 3.07
CA PHE A 692 57.40 10.24 3.79
C PHE A 692 56.05 10.04 3.06
N GLU A 693 55.53 8.82 3.06
CA GLU A 693 54.22 8.48 2.52
C GLU A 693 53.11 8.60 3.58
N GLU A 694 52.06 9.37 3.32
CA GLU A 694 50.85 9.46 4.15
C GLU A 694 49.89 8.31 3.82
N ILE A 695 50.14 7.14 4.40
CA ILE A 695 49.36 5.91 4.17
C ILE A 695 47.95 6.01 4.76
N LYS A 696 47.83 6.38 6.05
CA LYS A 696 46.56 6.42 6.80
C LYS A 696 46.69 7.28 8.06
N PRO A 697 45.59 7.57 8.80
CA PRO A 697 45.69 8.27 10.08
C PRO A 697 46.67 7.57 11.04
N ALA A 698 47.62 8.33 11.58
CA ALA A 698 48.69 7.88 12.47
C ALA A 698 49.60 6.75 11.92
N LEU A 699 49.76 6.64 10.60
CA LEU A 699 50.88 5.89 9.99
C LEU A 699 51.43 6.66 8.78
N THR A 700 52.68 7.07 8.93
CA THR A 700 53.46 7.76 7.90
C THR A 700 54.79 7.00 7.76
N THR A 701 55.17 6.59 6.55
CA THR A 701 56.36 5.74 6.31
C THR A 701 57.46 6.53 5.60
N MET A 702 58.72 6.44 6.05
CA MET A 702 59.85 7.08 5.35
C MET A 702 60.18 6.34 4.05
N MET A 703 60.36 7.07 2.95
CA MET A 703 60.68 6.50 1.63
C MET A 703 62.19 6.34 1.44
N ASP A 704 62.62 5.24 0.82
CA ASP A 704 64.00 5.11 0.34
C ASP A 704 64.17 5.92 -0.97
N PRO A 705 65.10 6.90 -1.03
CA PRO A 705 65.32 7.69 -2.24
C PRO A 705 65.84 6.88 -3.44
N SER A 706 66.46 5.72 -3.22
CA SER A 706 67.03 4.85 -4.25
C SER A 706 66.03 3.83 -4.82
N GLU A 707 64.87 3.66 -4.17
CA GLU A 707 63.84 2.76 -4.67
C GLU A 707 62.93 3.44 -5.71
N THR A 708 62.37 2.63 -6.61
CA THR A 708 61.43 3.12 -7.63
C THR A 708 60.04 3.34 -7.07
N PHE A 709 59.26 4.26 -7.65
CA PHE A 709 57.87 4.49 -7.24
C PHE A 709 57.00 3.22 -7.31
N LYS A 710 57.34 2.24 -8.18
CA LYS A 710 56.69 0.92 -8.21
C LYS A 710 57.14 -0.03 -7.09
N GLY A 711 58.39 0.07 -6.63
CA GLY A 711 58.90 -0.72 -5.50
C GLY A 711 58.24 -0.30 -4.19
N LEU A 712 58.10 1.01 -3.99
CA LEU A 712 57.32 1.64 -2.91
C LEU A 712 55.78 1.46 -3.04
N GLU A 713 55.30 0.55 -3.90
CA GLU A 713 53.89 0.21 -4.20
C GLU A 713 52.95 1.37 -4.58
N LEU A 714 53.47 2.58 -4.85
CA LEU A 714 52.70 3.82 -5.01
C LEU A 714 51.72 3.82 -6.19
N GLN A 715 50.59 4.49 -5.94
CA GLN A 715 49.38 4.52 -6.76
C GLN A 715 48.90 5.97 -6.97
N ASP A 716 47.87 6.13 -7.79
CA ASP A 716 47.25 7.43 -8.00
C ASP A 716 46.55 7.91 -6.73
N GLY A 717 46.70 9.20 -6.41
CA GLY A 717 46.15 9.80 -5.21
C GLY A 717 46.96 9.56 -3.93
N ASP A 718 48.18 9.03 -4.03
CA ASP A 718 49.08 8.94 -2.87
C ASP A 718 49.70 10.29 -2.53
N ILE A 719 49.89 10.51 -1.23
CA ILE A 719 50.29 11.81 -0.66
C ILE A 719 51.69 11.65 -0.07
N ILE A 720 52.65 12.37 -0.64
CA ILE A 720 54.02 12.44 -0.15
C ILE A 720 54.17 13.70 0.72
N ARG A 721 54.45 13.50 1.99
CA ARG A 721 54.89 14.53 2.93
C ARG A 721 56.39 14.75 2.77
N PHE A 722 56.85 16.00 2.81
CA PHE A 722 58.27 16.31 2.75
C PHE A 722 58.65 17.46 3.68
N GLN A 723 59.88 17.38 4.23
CA GLN A 723 60.48 18.42 5.06
C GLN A 723 61.98 18.56 4.77
N ARG A 724 62.54 19.73 5.04
CA ARG A 724 63.99 19.96 4.95
C ARG A 724 64.74 19.17 6.03
N THR A 725 65.92 18.66 5.70
CA THR A 725 66.83 18.08 6.70
C THR A 725 67.45 19.21 7.53
N THR A 726 67.19 19.22 8.84
CA THR A 726 67.90 20.06 9.82
C THR A 726 69.03 19.28 10.49
N GLU A 727 70.02 19.98 11.05
CA GLU A 727 71.19 19.34 11.71
C GLU A 727 70.80 18.38 12.86
N SER A 728 69.63 18.58 13.45
CA SER A 728 69.01 17.70 14.46
C SER A 728 68.55 16.32 13.96
N LEU A 729 68.51 16.10 12.65
CA LEU A 729 68.01 14.86 12.02
C LEU A 729 69.12 13.97 11.41
N ILE A 730 70.39 14.32 11.63
CA ILE A 730 71.53 13.51 11.16
C ILE A 730 71.74 12.31 12.08
N LEU A 731 70.92 11.27 11.91
CA LEU A 731 71.08 9.98 12.59
C LEU A 731 72.38 9.27 12.12
N PRO A 732 73.25 8.79 13.04
CA PRO A 732 74.36 7.94 12.69
C PRO A 732 73.91 6.61 12.08
N SER A 733 74.68 6.08 11.14
CA SER A 733 74.34 4.91 10.32
C SER A 733 74.46 3.56 11.05
N SER A 734 73.82 3.42 12.22
CA SER A 734 73.89 2.20 13.05
C SER A 734 72.62 1.88 13.86
N LEU A 735 71.47 2.45 13.51
CA LEU A 735 70.18 2.21 14.19
C LEU A 735 69.04 2.02 13.16
N ALA A 736 69.05 0.87 12.48
CA ALA A 736 68.02 0.51 11.50
C ALA A 736 66.68 0.09 12.14
N ASP A 737 66.70 -0.40 13.39
CA ASP A 737 65.59 -1.18 13.97
C ASP A 737 64.60 -0.38 14.86
N ASN A 738 64.71 0.96 14.94
CA ASN A 738 63.88 1.78 15.84
C ASN A 738 63.30 3.07 15.21
N VAL A 739 62.91 3.03 13.94
CA VAL A 739 62.22 4.16 13.27
C VAL A 739 60.70 4.14 13.53
N ALA A 740 60.31 4.00 14.81
CA ALA A 740 58.90 3.88 15.22
C ALA A 740 58.32 5.16 15.84
N GLU A 741 59.16 6.08 16.33
CA GLU A 741 58.73 7.30 17.05
C GLU A 741 59.40 8.59 16.54
N ILE A 742 59.25 8.88 15.24
CA ILE A 742 59.25 10.27 14.76
C ILE A 742 57.80 10.60 14.41
N ARG A 743 57.10 11.36 15.28
CA ARG A 743 55.71 11.77 15.04
C ARG A 743 55.67 12.95 14.05
N ILE A 744 54.98 12.72 12.92
CA ILE A 744 54.57 13.69 11.89
C ILE A 744 53.17 13.29 11.41
#